data_AF-A0A8J8J3H5-F1
#
_entry.id   AF-A0A8J8J3H5-F1
#
_cell.length_a   1.000
_cell.length_b   1.000
_cell.length_c   1.000
_cell.angle_alpha   90.00
_cell.angle_beta   90.00
_cell.angle_gamma   90.00
#
_symmetry.space_group_name_H-M   'P 1'
#
loop_
_entity.id
_entity.type
_entity.pdbx_description
1 polymer ?
#
loop_
_entity_poly.entity_id
_entity_poly.type
_entity_poly.pdbx_seq_one_letter_code
_entity_poly.pdbx_strand_id
1 'polypeptide(L)'
;MMKKVLALMMIVFMLIPAVSAGTIDGSVKFLGDSAESTKQTREISLAVMALSGATSDLDGGIVPDISTLLETLLSYQNPDGGWGLYPGETSNVLDTAYAVIALERAYPHLDTMTKTKIRPALENGISYLFSAKSENGWGYIPGTPVSCYPTVVTVWALGEAGYTYNSQIVRDAIKYLENASCEIPGYEALALKLIAYHSTGYPVDKETIDEVKDVLLNGEITMKERAMLTYALVLHTPVDFDTARILIKLESYSKTSNDLVYWMNTPNLFSSTELIATTSFALMALSTSFEILPPSEVKNPYEMPCQALKNMQNPDGGWGLTLNSPSDEKATYYALMAIKECYPEKEAIDKAVAWAREAFQKDALWIEQDGRMSVGYYYALEILLMYNDLTEEEKAQAIELIRNAQLDYGLWGNTVLGPQPYETALAVKALRDLGVPSDDPLIQKAKDWLLSITNDGWGTYVTTRYFAYMLKPDVLTTLTVLEALDGIATPEELQPHIEWLIEQRINGGWPYWKTYYVWEKNKEFPGTPSVELTVRVTDLLIKYGHNYTNETLDFVMEARDSGLIEDKTLETASAILYLSRFQYIPPVNLYDIERALNTDVFQIIAPGMDPESVNEIITTLNDLFSGGFIPANSTVIGEESYIVMANFGDYCIRDYNPYIRFYIEDGTVTVGNVTVPTDKAVVLVPGKTPKGVVFFIFYEPENVEIAKEIFTTGFIRYIRGEAMVLLRENGKVRVIVVG
;
A
#
# COMPACT_ATOMS: atom_id res chain seq x y z
N MET A 1 -4.49 -16.66 42.88
CA MET A 1 -3.92 -15.34 43.23
C MET A 1 -3.76 -14.45 41.98
N MET A 2 -3.33 -14.99 40.83
CA MET A 2 -3.28 -14.29 39.52
C MET A 2 -4.63 -13.77 39.00
N LYS A 3 -5.74 -14.55 39.09
CA LYS A 3 -7.11 -14.05 38.85
C LYS A 3 -7.46 -12.76 39.63
N LYS A 4 -6.91 -12.59 40.83
CA LYS A 4 -7.13 -11.37 41.66
C LYS A 4 -6.23 -10.21 41.26
N VAL A 5 -5.08 -10.46 40.64
CA VAL A 5 -4.13 -9.41 40.20
C VAL A 5 -4.56 -8.82 38.86
N LEU A 6 -4.98 -9.65 37.90
CA LEU A 6 -5.65 -9.18 36.69
C LEU A 6 -6.98 -8.48 37.04
N ALA A 7 -7.76 -9.02 37.98
CA ALA A 7 -8.96 -8.35 38.48
C ALA A 7 -8.67 -7.03 39.24
N LEU A 8 -7.50 -6.88 39.87
CA LEU A 8 -7.12 -5.61 40.52
C LEU A 8 -6.65 -4.57 39.48
N MET A 9 -5.93 -5.01 38.43
CA MET A 9 -5.65 -4.16 37.27
C MET A 9 -6.97 -3.77 36.58
N MET A 10 -7.91 -4.70 36.43
CA MET A 10 -9.28 -4.40 35.99
C MET A 10 -9.99 -3.43 36.91
N ILE A 11 -9.89 -3.50 38.24
CA ILE A 11 -10.56 -2.52 39.12
C ILE A 11 -9.97 -1.12 38.93
N VAL A 12 -8.67 -0.99 38.66
CA VAL A 12 -8.04 0.29 38.32
C VAL A 12 -8.43 0.75 36.92
N PHE A 13 -8.63 -0.16 35.96
CA PHE A 13 -9.14 0.15 34.60
C PHE A 13 -10.67 0.34 34.53
N MET A 14 -11.45 -0.25 35.44
CA MET A 14 -12.92 -0.13 35.60
C MET A 14 -13.29 1.14 36.38
N LEU A 15 -12.37 1.67 37.19
CA LEU A 15 -12.51 2.97 37.87
C LEU A 15 -12.06 4.15 37.00
N ILE A 16 -11.56 3.89 35.79
CA ILE A 16 -11.53 4.87 34.71
C ILE A 16 -12.86 4.68 34.00
N PRO A 17 -13.90 5.50 34.24
CA PRO A 17 -14.81 5.73 33.14
C PRO A 17 -13.93 6.26 32.01
N ALA A 18 -13.79 5.48 30.94
CA ALA A 18 -13.75 6.10 29.63
C ALA A 18 -14.89 7.11 29.65
N VAL A 19 -14.57 8.37 29.36
CA VAL A 19 -15.47 9.54 29.42
C VAL A 19 -16.92 9.13 29.28
N SER A 20 -17.79 9.53 30.22
CA SER A 20 -19.17 9.05 30.19
C SER A 20 -19.80 9.35 28.83
N ALA A 21 -20.38 8.35 28.17
CA ALA A 21 -21.10 8.52 26.90
C ALA A 21 -22.11 9.69 26.97
N GLY A 22 -22.72 9.91 28.14
CA GLY A 22 -23.59 11.05 28.40
C GLY A 22 -22.93 12.44 28.31
N THR A 23 -21.63 12.56 28.57
CA THR A 23 -20.87 13.80 28.35
C THR A 23 -20.70 14.07 26.85
N ILE A 24 -20.33 13.06 26.07
CA ILE A 24 -20.16 13.17 24.62
C ILE A 24 -21.52 13.49 23.96
N ASP A 25 -22.55 12.71 24.26
CA ASP A 25 -23.92 12.91 23.75
C ASP A 25 -24.45 14.32 24.05
N GLY A 26 -24.27 14.78 25.29
CA GLY A 26 -24.74 16.09 25.73
C GLY A 26 -23.99 17.24 25.05
N SER A 27 -22.72 17.05 24.71
CA SER A 27 -21.91 18.03 23.99
C SER A 27 -22.21 18.07 22.50
N VAL A 28 -22.48 16.91 21.88
CA VAL A 28 -22.95 16.84 20.50
C VAL A 28 -24.27 17.60 20.34
N LYS A 29 -25.24 17.39 21.24
CA LYS A 29 -26.51 18.14 21.25
C LYS A 29 -26.29 19.65 21.42
N PHE A 30 -25.46 20.02 22.39
CA PHE A 30 -25.16 21.43 22.67
C PHE A 30 -24.54 22.13 21.44
N LEU A 31 -23.56 21.50 20.79
CA LEU A 31 -22.89 22.08 19.63
C LEU A 31 -23.80 22.13 18.41
N GLY A 32 -24.63 21.11 18.18
CA GLY A 32 -25.63 21.12 17.10
C GLY A 32 -26.55 22.35 17.19
N ASP A 33 -27.19 22.56 18.35
CA ASP A 33 -28.12 23.68 18.55
C ASP A 33 -27.41 25.05 18.54
N SER A 34 -26.24 25.13 19.18
CA SER A 34 -25.53 26.40 19.37
C SER A 34 -24.83 26.88 18.10
N ALA A 35 -24.31 25.95 17.28
CA ALA A 35 -23.60 26.28 16.05
C ALA A 35 -24.53 26.80 14.95
N GLU A 36 -25.79 26.34 14.91
CA GLU A 36 -26.80 26.90 13.99
C GLU A 36 -27.17 28.35 14.32
N SER A 37 -26.99 28.76 15.58
CA SER A 37 -27.36 30.10 16.05
C SER A 37 -26.28 31.15 15.83
N THR A 38 -25.02 30.74 15.60
CA THR A 38 -23.91 31.66 15.34
C THR A 38 -23.78 31.96 13.84
N LYS A 39 -23.22 33.15 13.55
CA LYS A 39 -22.85 33.55 12.18
C LYS A 39 -21.35 33.63 11.97
N GLN A 40 -20.55 33.25 12.98
CA GLN A 40 -19.10 33.32 12.90
C GLN A 40 -18.56 32.06 12.21
N THR A 41 -17.85 32.25 11.09
CA THR A 41 -17.25 31.14 10.33
C THR A 41 -16.41 30.23 11.21
N ARG A 42 -15.55 30.82 12.06
CA ARG A 42 -14.71 30.08 13.00
C ARG A 42 -15.50 29.18 13.97
N GLU A 43 -16.59 29.67 14.54
CA GLU A 43 -17.38 28.90 15.52
C GLU A 43 -18.11 27.73 14.86
N ILE A 44 -18.68 27.96 13.67
CA ILE A 44 -19.29 26.90 12.84
C ILE A 44 -18.23 25.85 12.48
N SER A 45 -17.05 26.29 12.04
CA SER A 45 -15.94 25.41 11.67
C SER A 45 -15.50 24.52 12.83
N LEU A 46 -15.28 25.10 14.02
CA LEU A 46 -14.90 24.34 15.22
C LEU A 46 -15.97 23.32 15.64
N ALA A 47 -17.25 23.69 15.54
CA ALA A 47 -18.35 22.77 15.81
C ALA A 47 -18.36 21.61 14.81
N VAL A 48 -18.18 21.87 13.51
CA VAL A 48 -18.08 20.83 12.48
C VAL A 48 -16.90 19.88 12.77
N MET A 49 -15.73 20.40 13.13
CA MET A 49 -14.57 19.57 13.49
C MET A 49 -14.90 18.64 14.67
N ALA A 50 -15.49 19.19 15.73
CA ALA A 50 -15.81 18.44 16.94
C ALA A 50 -16.91 17.40 16.73
N LEU A 51 -17.96 17.75 15.98
CA LEU A 51 -19.04 16.83 15.64
C LEU A 51 -18.57 15.71 14.71
N SER A 52 -17.71 16.02 13.73
CA SER A 52 -17.13 15.01 12.83
C SER A 52 -16.31 13.99 13.62
N GLY A 53 -15.43 14.48 14.53
CA GLY A 53 -14.60 13.63 15.38
C GLY A 53 -15.36 12.85 16.47
N ALA A 54 -16.63 13.16 16.73
CA ALA A 54 -17.46 12.42 17.70
C ALA A 54 -18.31 11.31 17.05
N THR A 55 -18.34 11.21 15.72
CA THR A 55 -19.27 10.31 14.99
C THR A 55 -19.08 8.83 15.34
N SER A 56 -17.86 8.38 15.66
CA SER A 56 -17.54 6.99 16.02
C SER A 56 -17.90 6.61 17.46
N ASP A 57 -18.07 7.61 18.32
CA ASP A 57 -18.13 7.42 19.78
C ASP A 57 -19.56 7.49 20.33
N LEU A 58 -20.55 7.59 19.43
CA LEU A 58 -21.97 7.77 19.77
C LEU A 58 -22.71 6.42 19.76
N ASP A 59 -23.52 6.19 20.81
CA ASP A 59 -24.41 5.02 20.89
C ASP A 59 -25.58 5.13 19.89
N GLY A 60 -26.00 3.97 19.36
CA GLY A 60 -26.89 3.78 18.19
C GLY A 60 -28.26 4.48 18.21
N GLY A 61 -28.25 5.81 18.06
CA GLY A 61 -29.44 6.66 17.93
C GLY A 61 -29.17 8.17 17.77
N ILE A 62 -27.95 8.65 18.02
CA ILE A 62 -27.57 10.06 17.81
C ILE A 62 -26.54 10.11 16.67
N VAL A 63 -26.96 10.58 15.50
CA VAL A 63 -26.04 10.92 14.40
C VAL A 63 -25.97 12.45 14.34
N PRO A 64 -24.80 13.09 14.52
CA PRO A 64 -24.69 14.54 14.37
C PRO A 64 -25.02 14.93 12.94
N ASP A 65 -26.11 15.66 12.72
CA ASP A 65 -26.40 16.20 11.40
C ASP A 65 -25.53 17.44 11.15
N ILE A 66 -24.32 17.20 10.62
CA ILE A 66 -23.40 18.27 10.23
C ILE A 66 -23.78 18.92 8.91
N SER A 67 -24.78 18.39 8.19
CA SER A 67 -25.13 18.82 6.83
C SER A 67 -25.53 20.29 6.79
N THR A 68 -26.36 20.74 7.74
CA THR A 68 -26.79 22.15 7.84
C THR A 68 -25.61 23.10 8.06
N LEU A 69 -24.65 22.71 8.90
CA LEU A 69 -23.46 23.52 9.19
C LEU A 69 -22.52 23.56 7.97
N LEU A 70 -22.37 22.44 7.27
CA LEU A 70 -21.58 22.36 6.03
C LEU A 70 -22.21 23.21 4.92
N GLU A 71 -23.53 23.11 4.71
CA GLU A 71 -24.25 23.96 3.76
C GLU A 71 -24.12 25.45 4.11
N THR A 72 -24.14 25.79 5.41
CA THR A 72 -23.90 27.15 5.88
C THR A 72 -22.48 27.61 5.54
N LEU A 73 -21.44 26.82 5.84
CA LEU A 73 -20.06 27.14 5.48
C LEU A 73 -19.90 27.33 3.97
N LEU A 74 -20.47 26.44 3.15
CA LEU A 74 -20.43 26.55 1.69
C LEU A 74 -21.09 27.85 1.21
N SER A 75 -22.20 28.26 1.83
CA SER A 75 -22.89 29.51 1.48
C SER A 75 -22.12 30.78 1.88
N TYR A 76 -21.15 30.66 2.79
CA TYR A 76 -20.35 31.78 3.29
C TYR A 76 -19.06 31.99 2.49
N GLN A 77 -18.70 31.06 1.60
CA GLN A 77 -17.49 31.19 0.78
C GLN A 77 -17.63 32.35 -0.21
N ASN A 78 -16.64 33.23 -0.23
CA ASN A 78 -16.58 34.35 -1.16
C ASN A 78 -16.11 33.90 -2.56
N PRO A 79 -16.35 34.71 -3.61
CA PRO A 79 -15.91 34.39 -4.98
C PRO A 79 -14.39 34.23 -5.16
N ASP A 80 -13.59 34.75 -4.22
CA ASP A 80 -12.14 34.58 -4.20
C ASP A 80 -11.68 33.25 -3.57
N GLY A 81 -12.63 32.41 -3.15
CA GLY A 81 -12.40 31.12 -2.51
C GLY A 81 -12.17 31.19 -1.01
N GLY A 82 -12.02 32.37 -0.42
CA GLY A 82 -11.81 32.52 1.02
C GLY A 82 -13.11 32.72 1.81
N TRP A 83 -12.96 32.77 3.14
CA TRP A 83 -14.02 33.08 4.09
C TRP A 83 -13.66 34.28 4.95
N GLY A 84 -14.67 35.11 5.27
CA GLY A 84 -14.58 36.17 6.27
C GLY A 84 -15.06 35.70 7.66
N LEU A 85 -14.97 36.59 8.66
CA LEU A 85 -15.46 36.31 10.01
C LEU A 85 -16.98 36.10 10.01
N TYR A 86 -17.71 36.96 9.29
CA TYR A 86 -19.14 36.86 9.04
C TYR A 86 -19.44 36.69 7.55
N PRO A 87 -20.64 36.17 7.18
CA PRO A 87 -21.02 35.99 5.78
C PRO A 87 -21.00 37.32 5.01
N GLY A 88 -20.33 37.31 3.86
CA GLY A 88 -20.20 38.47 2.97
C GLY A 88 -19.16 39.51 3.39
N GLU A 89 -18.43 39.28 4.49
CA GLU A 89 -17.24 40.08 4.81
C GLU A 89 -16.04 39.69 3.94
N THR A 90 -15.02 40.54 3.89
CA THR A 90 -13.79 40.27 3.17
C THR A 90 -13.11 38.99 3.68
N SER A 91 -12.69 38.13 2.74
CA SER A 91 -11.95 36.92 3.04
C SER A 91 -10.67 37.23 3.83
N ASN A 92 -10.40 36.42 4.85
CA ASN A 92 -9.18 36.51 5.65
C ASN A 92 -8.57 35.12 5.87
N VAL A 93 -7.30 35.08 6.24
CA VAL A 93 -6.53 33.83 6.36
C VAL A 93 -7.05 32.95 7.48
N LEU A 94 -7.44 33.55 8.62
CA LEU A 94 -7.82 32.82 9.82
C LEU A 94 -9.11 32.01 9.59
N ASP A 95 -10.19 32.69 9.17
CA ASP A 95 -11.49 32.07 8.96
C ASP A 95 -11.47 31.10 7.77
N THR A 96 -10.69 31.41 6.72
CA THR A 96 -10.47 30.46 5.62
C THR A 96 -9.77 29.20 6.09
N ALA A 97 -8.73 29.30 6.92
CA ALA A 97 -8.01 28.14 7.43
C ALA A 97 -8.91 27.26 8.31
N TYR A 98 -9.70 27.84 9.22
CA TYR A 98 -10.69 27.08 10.01
C TYR A 98 -11.74 26.40 9.13
N ALA A 99 -12.26 27.09 8.10
CA ALA A 99 -13.23 26.51 7.17
C ALA A 99 -12.62 25.32 6.41
N VAL A 100 -11.38 25.43 5.92
CA VAL A 100 -10.67 24.34 5.24
C VAL A 100 -10.49 23.14 6.18
N ILE A 101 -10.00 23.35 7.42
CA ILE A 101 -9.86 22.26 8.41
C ILE A 101 -11.20 21.55 8.65
N ALA A 102 -12.29 22.31 8.80
CA ALA A 102 -13.60 21.76 9.08
C ALA A 102 -14.12 20.91 7.91
N LEU A 103 -13.97 21.42 6.68
CA LEU A 103 -14.39 20.71 5.47
C LEU A 103 -13.54 19.44 5.24
N GLU A 104 -12.22 19.49 5.46
CA GLU A 104 -11.34 18.32 5.35
C GLU A 104 -11.73 17.23 6.36
N ARG A 105 -11.94 17.59 7.63
CA ARG A 105 -12.31 16.63 8.68
C ARG A 105 -13.70 16.03 8.50
N ALA A 106 -14.64 16.80 7.96
CA ALA A 106 -15.95 16.27 7.63
C ALA A 106 -15.87 15.30 6.42
N TYR A 107 -15.00 15.58 5.45
CA TYR A 107 -15.00 14.93 4.13
C TYR A 107 -15.10 13.40 4.16
N PRO A 108 -14.35 12.64 4.98
CA PRO A 108 -14.41 11.18 4.99
C PRO A 108 -15.80 10.64 5.31
N HIS A 109 -16.55 11.33 6.17
CA HIS A 109 -17.83 10.91 6.74
C HIS A 109 -19.04 11.24 5.85
N LEU A 110 -18.82 11.86 4.69
CA LEU A 110 -19.89 12.35 3.82
C LEU A 110 -20.25 11.38 2.69
N ASP A 111 -21.51 11.46 2.28
CA ASP A 111 -22.01 10.76 1.09
C ASP A 111 -21.43 11.36 -0.20
N THR A 112 -21.49 10.59 -1.29
CA THR A 112 -20.91 10.94 -2.59
C THR A 112 -21.42 12.27 -3.17
N MET A 113 -22.70 12.61 -2.95
CA MET A 113 -23.28 13.84 -3.48
C MET A 113 -22.75 15.06 -2.74
N THR A 114 -22.66 14.98 -1.40
CA THR A 114 -22.13 16.06 -0.57
C THR A 114 -20.63 16.27 -0.83
N LYS A 115 -19.85 15.19 -0.98
CA LYS A 115 -18.43 15.25 -1.38
C LYS A 115 -18.20 16.02 -2.68
N THR A 116 -19.10 15.87 -3.66
CA THR A 116 -19.01 16.55 -4.96
C THR A 116 -19.19 18.06 -4.83
N LYS A 117 -19.98 18.53 -3.85
CA LYS A 117 -20.18 19.97 -3.57
C LYS A 117 -19.02 20.58 -2.78
N ILE A 118 -18.46 19.83 -1.82
CA ILE A 118 -17.40 20.33 -0.93
C ILE A 118 -16.04 20.38 -1.60
N ARG A 119 -15.71 19.42 -2.46
CA ARG A 119 -14.39 19.35 -3.11
C ARG A 119 -13.99 20.67 -3.81
N PRO A 120 -14.83 21.31 -4.65
CA PRO A 120 -14.49 22.61 -5.24
C PRO A 120 -14.29 23.72 -4.20
N ALA A 121 -15.08 23.72 -3.13
CA ALA A 121 -14.94 24.73 -2.06
C ALA A 121 -13.62 24.58 -1.30
N LEU A 122 -13.21 23.33 -1.00
CA LEU A 122 -11.91 23.00 -0.41
C LEU A 122 -10.75 23.46 -1.30
N GLU A 123 -10.77 23.08 -2.58
CA GLU A 123 -9.73 23.46 -3.55
C GLU A 123 -9.59 24.98 -3.66
N ASN A 124 -10.71 25.71 -3.69
CA ASN A 124 -10.72 27.17 -3.70
C ASN A 124 -10.19 27.79 -2.41
N GLY A 125 -10.53 27.22 -1.24
CA GLY A 125 -10.03 27.67 0.06
C GLY A 125 -8.53 27.49 0.21
N ILE A 126 -8.02 26.32 -0.17
CA ILE A 126 -6.59 26.03 -0.20
C ILE A 126 -5.87 26.97 -1.17
N SER A 127 -6.43 27.20 -2.36
CA SER A 127 -5.90 28.15 -3.34
C SER A 127 -5.82 29.58 -2.77
N TYR A 128 -6.85 30.02 -2.04
CA TYR A 128 -6.85 31.31 -1.35
C TYR A 128 -5.69 31.39 -0.33
N LEU A 129 -5.51 30.36 0.51
CA LEU A 129 -4.41 30.31 1.49
C LEU A 129 -3.04 30.38 0.81
N PHE A 130 -2.84 29.67 -0.31
CA PHE A 130 -1.62 29.78 -1.10
C PHE A 130 -1.40 31.19 -1.64
N SER A 131 -2.45 31.83 -2.16
CA SER A 131 -2.38 33.19 -2.70
C SER A 131 -2.08 34.25 -1.63
N ALA A 132 -2.48 33.98 -0.38
CA ALA A 132 -2.31 34.88 0.76
C ALA A 132 -0.93 34.78 1.43
N LYS A 133 -0.08 33.83 1.04
CA LYS A 133 1.25 33.62 1.64
C LYS A 133 2.13 34.86 1.46
N SER A 134 2.81 35.26 2.53
CA SER A 134 3.77 36.37 2.56
C SER A 134 5.08 35.91 3.20
N GLU A 135 6.22 36.15 2.54
CA GLU A 135 7.53 35.70 3.03
C GLU A 135 7.54 34.24 3.49
N ASN A 136 7.77 33.97 4.78
CA ASN A 136 7.81 32.65 5.40
C ASN A 136 6.54 32.31 6.18
N GLY A 137 5.41 32.96 5.95
CA GLY A 137 4.16 32.63 6.65
C GLY A 137 2.95 33.39 6.10
N TRP A 138 2.02 33.73 6.99
CA TRP A 138 0.78 34.46 6.65
C TRP A 138 0.49 35.61 7.61
N GLY A 139 -0.03 36.70 7.06
CA GLY A 139 -0.71 37.75 7.81
C GLY A 139 -2.21 37.48 7.91
N TYR A 140 -2.98 38.40 8.52
CA TYR A 140 -4.43 38.23 8.68
C TYR A 140 -5.20 38.29 7.35
N ILE A 141 -4.74 39.13 6.42
CA ILE A 141 -5.29 39.27 5.07
C ILE A 141 -4.15 39.31 4.04
N PRO A 142 -4.40 38.98 2.75
CA PRO A 142 -3.39 38.99 1.71
C PRO A 142 -2.63 40.33 1.66
N GLY A 143 -1.30 40.25 1.61
CA GLY A 143 -0.41 41.42 1.53
C GLY A 143 -0.08 42.09 2.88
N THR A 144 -0.55 41.57 4.01
CA THR A 144 -0.13 42.04 5.35
C THR A 144 1.13 41.33 5.86
N PRO A 145 1.88 41.94 6.80
CA PRO A 145 3.04 41.29 7.40
C PRO A 145 2.70 39.96 8.06
N VAL A 146 3.69 39.04 8.07
CA VAL A 146 3.54 37.72 8.69
C VAL A 146 3.30 37.85 10.19
N SER A 147 2.32 37.09 10.69
CA SER A 147 1.89 37.05 12.09
C SER A 147 1.81 35.59 12.56
N CYS A 148 2.05 35.34 13.85
CA CYS A 148 2.06 33.97 14.37
C CYS A 148 0.69 33.30 14.24
N TYR A 149 -0.39 33.97 14.66
CA TYR A 149 -1.69 33.30 14.79
C TYR A 149 -2.29 32.84 13.44
N PRO A 150 -2.34 33.67 12.38
CA PRO A 150 -2.73 33.20 11.05
C PRO A 150 -1.80 32.09 10.54
N THR A 151 -0.49 32.23 10.74
CA THR A 151 0.49 31.24 10.27
C THR A 151 0.27 29.86 10.90
N VAL A 152 0.08 29.76 12.22
CA VAL A 152 -0.08 28.45 12.89
C VAL A 152 -1.38 27.75 12.48
N VAL A 153 -2.48 28.48 12.32
CA VAL A 153 -3.75 27.89 11.87
C VAL A 153 -3.69 27.49 10.39
N THR A 154 -2.98 28.25 9.55
CA THR A 154 -2.75 27.83 8.15
C THR A 154 -1.87 26.60 8.06
N VAL A 155 -0.83 26.47 8.90
CA VAL A 155 -0.02 25.23 8.97
C VAL A 155 -0.88 24.04 9.37
N TRP A 156 -1.79 24.20 10.35
CA TRP A 156 -2.76 23.18 10.69
C TRP A 156 -3.65 22.82 9.47
N ALA A 157 -4.26 23.81 8.81
CA ALA A 157 -5.09 23.58 7.63
C ALA A 157 -4.37 22.85 6.49
N LEU A 158 -3.12 23.22 6.22
CA LEU A 158 -2.30 22.54 5.21
C LEU A 158 -1.95 21.10 5.65
N GLY A 159 -1.69 20.86 6.93
CA GLY A 159 -1.51 19.52 7.47
C GLY A 159 -2.71 18.62 7.21
N GLU A 160 -3.92 19.08 7.53
CA GLU A 160 -5.17 18.36 7.28
C GLU A 160 -5.41 18.10 5.78
N ALA A 161 -5.00 19.04 4.91
CA ALA A 161 -5.03 18.89 3.45
C ALA A 161 -3.90 18.01 2.88
N GLY A 162 -3.12 17.32 3.73
CA GLY A 162 -2.09 16.36 3.33
C GLY A 162 -0.68 16.92 3.11
N TYR A 163 -0.42 18.19 3.43
CA TYR A 163 0.93 18.76 3.34
C TYR A 163 1.74 18.45 4.61
N THR A 164 2.86 17.77 4.45
CA THR A 164 3.74 17.41 5.57
C THR A 164 4.80 18.48 5.84
N TYR A 165 5.55 18.36 6.94
CA TYR A 165 6.71 19.22 7.24
C TYR A 165 7.83 19.14 6.17
N ASN A 166 7.77 18.15 5.26
CA ASN A 166 8.65 18.07 4.09
C ASN A 166 8.22 18.96 2.93
N SER A 167 6.97 19.44 2.90
CA SER A 167 6.49 20.43 1.95
C SER A 167 7.18 21.75 2.21
N GLN A 168 7.80 22.35 1.18
CA GLN A 168 8.61 23.56 1.34
C GLN A 168 7.84 24.70 2.02
N ILE A 169 6.57 24.88 1.65
CA ILE A 169 5.68 25.90 2.23
C ILE A 169 5.46 25.72 3.74
N VAL A 170 5.26 24.49 4.20
CA VAL A 170 5.05 24.16 5.61
C VAL A 170 6.37 24.31 6.38
N ARG A 171 7.47 23.82 5.80
CA ARG A 171 8.81 23.91 6.39
C ARG A 171 9.22 25.35 6.70
N ASP A 172 8.99 26.27 5.76
CA ASP A 172 9.32 27.68 5.92
C ASP A 172 8.46 28.34 7.03
N ALA A 173 7.19 27.98 7.10
CA ALA A 173 6.25 28.45 8.12
C ALA A 173 6.59 27.94 9.52
N ILE A 174 6.91 26.66 9.67
CA ILE A 174 7.34 26.09 10.96
C ILE A 174 8.60 26.80 11.46
N LYS A 175 9.58 27.04 10.58
CA LYS A 175 10.81 27.78 10.93
C LYS A 175 10.55 29.20 11.43
N TYR A 176 9.55 29.89 10.88
CA TYR A 176 9.09 31.17 11.40
C TYR A 176 8.45 31.01 12.79
N LEU A 177 7.57 30.02 12.96
CA LEU A 177 6.84 29.77 14.21
C LEU A 177 7.74 29.42 15.40
N GLU A 178 8.92 28.82 15.18
CA GLU A 178 9.90 28.53 16.25
C GLU A 178 10.40 29.80 16.94
N ASN A 179 10.43 30.94 16.23
CA ASN A 179 10.98 32.19 16.74
C ASN A 179 9.94 33.30 16.91
N ALA A 180 8.68 33.06 16.51
CA ALA A 180 7.63 34.06 16.54
C ALA A 180 6.92 34.13 17.90
N SER A 181 6.74 35.36 18.41
CA SER A 181 5.81 35.65 19.52
C SER A 181 4.38 35.79 18.99
N CYS A 182 3.43 35.14 19.63
CA CYS A 182 2.04 35.13 19.17
C CYS A 182 1.20 36.20 19.87
N GLU A 183 0.22 36.73 19.13
CA GLU A 183 -0.69 37.79 19.57
C GLU A 183 -1.86 37.28 20.43
N ILE A 184 -1.84 35.98 20.73
CA ILE A 184 -2.82 35.24 21.53
C ILE A 184 -2.17 34.73 22.83
N PRO A 185 -2.95 34.32 23.85
CA PRO A 185 -2.41 33.78 25.10
C PRO A 185 -1.41 32.64 24.86
N GLY A 186 -0.36 32.59 25.68
CA GLY A 186 0.78 31.69 25.47
C GLY A 186 0.40 30.21 25.40
N TYR A 187 -0.52 29.74 26.24
CA TYR A 187 -0.98 28.35 26.23
C TYR A 187 -1.92 28.04 25.05
N GLU A 188 -2.70 29.02 24.57
CA GLU A 188 -3.46 28.85 23.33
C GLU A 188 -2.52 28.72 22.12
N ALA A 189 -1.46 29.55 22.07
CA ALA A 189 -0.44 29.45 21.04
C ALA A 189 0.31 28.11 21.08
N LEU A 190 0.68 27.64 22.28
CA LEU A 190 1.33 26.34 22.46
C LEU A 190 0.43 25.21 21.96
N ALA A 191 -0.84 25.19 22.36
CA ALA A 191 -1.79 24.16 21.91
C ALA A 191 -1.94 24.15 20.39
N LEU A 192 -2.12 25.32 19.75
CA LEU A 192 -2.24 25.41 18.29
C LEU A 192 -0.97 24.97 17.57
N LYS A 193 0.21 25.31 18.08
CA LYS A 193 1.48 24.84 17.51
C LYS A 193 1.56 23.32 17.55
N LEU A 194 1.23 22.72 18.69
CA LEU A 194 1.23 21.26 18.84
C LEU A 194 0.22 20.59 17.92
N ILE A 195 -1.00 21.11 17.80
CA ILE A 195 -2.00 20.57 16.86
C ILE A 195 -1.48 20.67 15.42
N ALA A 196 -0.95 21.82 15.02
CA ALA A 196 -0.40 22.01 13.68
C ALA A 196 0.80 21.10 13.38
N TYR A 197 1.67 20.87 14.37
CA TYR A 197 2.80 19.94 14.27
C TYR A 197 2.35 18.50 14.13
N HIS A 198 1.31 18.09 14.87
CA HIS A 198 0.70 16.77 14.70
C HIS A 198 0.18 16.59 13.27
N SER A 199 -0.67 17.50 12.78
CA SER A 199 -1.27 17.38 11.44
C SER A 199 -0.24 17.40 10.29
N THR A 200 0.96 17.95 10.52
CA THR A 200 2.04 18.00 9.51
C THR A 200 3.10 16.91 9.68
N GLY A 201 3.03 16.11 10.75
CA GLY A 201 4.04 15.13 11.13
C GLY A 201 5.35 15.71 11.63
N TYR A 202 5.36 16.98 12.08
CA TYR A 202 6.55 17.60 12.65
C TYR A 202 6.83 17.02 14.05
N PRO A 203 8.06 16.55 14.34
CA PRO A 203 8.37 15.92 15.60
C PRO A 203 8.33 16.93 16.76
N VAL A 204 7.69 16.54 17.86
CA VAL A 204 7.67 17.30 19.12
C VAL A 204 8.54 16.59 20.14
N ASP A 205 9.38 17.34 20.85
CA ASP A 205 10.24 16.79 21.89
C ASP A 205 9.44 16.39 23.14
N LYS A 206 9.98 15.44 23.90
CA LYS A 206 9.31 14.91 25.08
C LYS A 206 9.19 15.94 26.21
N GLU A 207 10.13 16.89 26.30
CA GLU A 207 10.15 17.89 27.37
C GLU A 207 8.94 18.83 27.25
N THR A 208 8.62 19.28 26.04
CA THR A 208 7.42 20.05 25.72
C THR A 208 6.15 19.30 26.12
N ILE A 209 6.06 18.00 25.83
CA ILE A 209 4.91 17.17 26.21
C ILE A 209 4.78 17.02 27.73
N ASP A 210 5.89 16.82 28.43
CA ASP A 210 5.91 16.72 29.89
C ASP A 210 5.54 18.07 30.55
N GLU A 211 5.93 19.21 29.97
CA GLU A 211 5.48 20.54 30.38
C GLU A 211 3.96 20.70 30.25
N VAL A 212 3.39 20.30 29.11
CA VAL A 212 1.93 20.34 28.89
C VAL A 212 1.19 19.51 29.93
N LYS A 213 1.70 18.31 30.25
CA LYS A 213 1.12 17.46 31.30
C LYS A 213 1.14 18.14 32.67
N ASP A 214 2.27 18.75 33.05
CA ASP A 214 2.39 19.46 34.32
C ASP A 214 1.43 20.65 34.40
N VAL A 215 1.34 21.46 33.34
CA VAL A 215 0.40 22.59 33.25
C VAL A 215 -1.06 22.12 33.37
N LEU A 216 -1.43 21.01 32.72
CA LEU A 216 -2.79 20.46 32.81
C LEU A 216 -3.11 19.90 34.20
N LEU A 217 -2.14 19.26 34.86
CA LEU A 217 -2.32 18.66 36.18
C LEU A 217 -2.29 19.70 37.31
N ASN A 218 -1.38 20.66 37.25
CA ASN A 218 -1.01 21.54 38.37
C ASN A 218 -1.19 23.04 38.07
N GLY A 219 -1.27 23.45 36.80
CA GLY A 219 -1.34 24.85 36.40
C GLY A 219 -2.71 25.52 36.56
N GLU A 220 -2.68 26.82 36.85
CA GLU A 220 -3.84 27.72 36.76
C GLU A 220 -3.96 28.25 35.33
N ILE A 221 -4.88 27.65 34.58
CA ILE A 221 -5.17 28.00 33.17
C ILE A 221 -6.67 28.17 32.97
N THR A 222 -7.05 28.93 31.94
CA THR A 222 -8.45 29.08 31.54
C THR A 222 -9.05 27.75 31.06
N MET A 223 -10.37 27.66 31.02
CA MET A 223 -11.04 26.44 30.57
C MET A 223 -10.78 26.17 29.07
N LYS A 224 -10.69 27.22 28.26
CA LYS A 224 -10.30 27.12 26.85
C LYS A 224 -8.88 26.61 26.66
N GLU A 225 -7.90 27.20 27.35
CA GLU A 225 -6.51 26.72 27.32
C GLU A 225 -6.43 25.24 27.76
N ARG A 226 -7.18 24.87 28.81
CA ARG A 226 -7.25 23.49 29.26
C ARG A 226 -7.81 22.55 28.19
N ALA A 227 -8.92 22.92 27.55
CA ALA A 227 -9.52 22.12 26.49
C ALA A 227 -8.56 21.96 25.30
N MET A 228 -7.95 23.07 24.85
CA MET A 228 -7.02 23.06 23.71
C MET A 228 -5.75 22.27 23.99
N LEU A 229 -5.12 22.46 25.17
CA LEU A 229 -3.93 21.72 25.56
C LEU A 229 -4.24 20.23 25.80
N THR A 230 -5.43 19.89 26.30
CA THR A 230 -5.82 18.47 26.44
C THR A 230 -5.98 17.83 25.08
N TYR A 231 -6.62 18.52 24.11
CA TYR A 231 -6.71 18.05 22.73
C TYR A 231 -5.31 17.88 22.11
N ALA A 232 -4.44 18.89 22.25
CA ALA A 232 -3.07 18.79 21.78
C ALA A 232 -2.31 17.60 22.41
N LEU A 233 -2.48 17.35 23.70
CA LEU A 233 -1.82 16.26 24.41
C LEU A 233 -2.24 14.88 23.88
N VAL A 234 -3.55 14.67 23.65
CA VAL A 234 -4.06 13.37 23.17
C VAL A 234 -3.61 13.06 21.74
N LEU A 235 -3.34 14.08 20.93
CA LEU A 235 -2.76 13.90 19.59
C LEU A 235 -1.29 13.40 19.62
N HIS A 236 -0.53 13.72 20.67
CA HIS A 236 0.91 13.45 20.73
C HIS A 236 1.32 12.31 21.67
N THR A 237 0.42 11.81 22.52
CA THR A 237 0.77 10.82 23.54
C THR A 237 -0.08 9.57 23.48
N PRO A 238 0.52 8.36 23.54
CA PRO A 238 -0.25 7.16 23.83
C PRO A 238 -0.89 7.31 25.22
N VAL A 239 -2.12 6.83 25.39
CA VAL A 239 -2.87 6.99 26.65
C VAL A 239 -2.12 6.28 27.78
N ASP A 240 -1.39 7.07 28.56
CA ASP A 240 -0.81 6.68 29.83
C ASP A 240 -1.70 7.16 30.98
N PHE A 241 -1.28 6.82 32.19
CA PHE A 241 -2.05 7.10 33.39
C PHE A 241 -2.28 8.60 33.63
N ASP A 242 -1.34 9.46 33.22
CA ASP A 242 -1.45 10.90 33.39
C ASP A 242 -2.42 11.49 32.36
N THR A 243 -2.36 11.04 31.10
CA THR A 243 -3.32 11.45 30.05
C THR A 243 -4.76 11.05 30.43
N ALA A 244 -4.97 9.84 30.96
CA ALA A 244 -6.30 9.41 31.43
C ALA A 244 -6.82 10.29 32.59
N ARG A 245 -5.96 10.62 33.55
CA ARG A 245 -6.31 11.53 34.65
C ARG A 245 -6.68 12.93 34.15
N ILE A 246 -5.96 13.44 33.15
CA ILE A 246 -6.23 14.75 32.55
C ILE A 246 -7.61 14.76 31.86
N LEU A 247 -7.96 13.71 31.12
CA LEU A 247 -9.28 13.59 30.48
C LEU A 247 -10.42 13.54 31.50
N ILE A 248 -10.29 12.74 32.57
CA ILE A 248 -11.26 12.72 33.68
C ILE A 248 -11.39 14.11 34.32
N LYS A 249 -10.26 14.80 34.51
CA LYS A 249 -10.25 16.15 35.08
C LYS A 249 -10.96 17.14 34.16
N LEU A 250 -10.74 17.06 32.85
CA LEU A 250 -11.45 17.85 31.84
C LEU A 250 -12.96 17.60 31.89
N GLU A 251 -13.39 16.34 31.89
CA GLU A 251 -14.81 15.95 32.03
C GLU A 251 -15.43 16.53 33.31
N SER A 252 -14.73 16.47 34.43
CA SER A 252 -15.21 16.98 35.73
C SER A 252 -15.51 18.49 35.75
N TYR A 253 -14.95 19.26 34.81
CA TYR A 253 -15.19 20.70 34.68
C TYR A 253 -16.41 21.05 33.83
N SER A 254 -17.04 20.07 33.19
CA SER A 254 -18.22 20.28 32.35
C SER A 254 -19.39 20.88 33.14
N LYS A 255 -20.28 21.57 32.43
CA LYS A 255 -21.56 22.06 32.94
C LYS A 255 -22.68 21.32 32.24
N THR A 256 -23.63 20.81 33.02
CA THR A 256 -24.79 20.08 32.51
C THR A 256 -26.07 20.87 32.76
N SER A 257 -26.90 21.06 31.74
CA SER A 257 -28.21 21.70 31.83
C SER A 257 -29.16 21.11 30.79
N ASN A 258 -30.29 20.52 31.22
CA ASN A 258 -31.27 19.88 30.33
C ASN A 258 -30.62 18.91 29.31
N ASP A 259 -29.77 18.01 29.79
CA ASP A 259 -29.01 17.05 28.97
C ASP A 259 -27.99 17.66 27.99
N LEU A 260 -27.80 18.98 27.99
CA LEU A 260 -26.72 19.66 27.28
C LEU A 260 -25.47 19.72 28.15
N VAL A 261 -24.32 19.42 27.57
CA VAL A 261 -23.03 19.40 28.26
C VAL A 261 -22.05 20.35 27.56
N TYR A 262 -21.52 21.32 28.28
CA TYR A 262 -20.63 22.35 27.71
C TYR A 262 -19.55 22.80 28.69
N TRP A 263 -18.50 23.43 28.16
CA TRP A 263 -17.44 24.04 28.94
C TRP A 263 -17.42 25.56 28.72
N MET A 264 -17.13 26.30 29.78
CA MET A 264 -17.05 27.75 29.72
C MET A 264 -15.92 28.28 30.59
N ASN A 265 -15.31 29.38 30.16
CA ASN A 265 -14.39 30.13 31.01
C ASN A 265 -15.13 30.74 32.20
N THR A 266 -14.44 30.87 33.34
CA THR A 266 -14.94 31.68 34.45
C THR A 266 -15.07 33.13 34.00
N PRO A 267 -16.26 33.76 34.11
CA PRO A 267 -16.45 35.13 33.65
C PRO A 267 -15.51 36.09 34.39
N ASN A 268 -14.70 36.84 33.64
CA ASN A 268 -13.96 37.99 34.14
C ASN A 268 -14.44 39.28 33.43
N LEU A 269 -14.05 40.45 33.94
CA LEU A 269 -14.55 41.75 33.45
C LEU A 269 -14.26 42.03 31.96
N PHE A 270 -13.36 41.26 31.33
CA PHE A 270 -12.84 41.48 29.98
C PHE A 270 -12.92 40.23 29.08
N SER A 271 -13.46 39.11 29.55
CA SER A 271 -13.51 37.84 28.79
C SER A 271 -14.88 37.64 28.16
N SER A 272 -14.92 37.39 26.85
CA SER A 272 -16.09 36.80 26.20
C SER A 272 -16.26 35.34 26.62
N THR A 273 -17.50 34.90 26.78
CA THR A 273 -17.81 33.48 26.96
C THR A 273 -17.71 32.78 25.60
N GLU A 274 -16.54 32.23 25.25
CA GLU A 274 -16.33 31.44 24.03
C GLU A 274 -16.86 30.00 24.20
N LEU A 275 -18.18 29.86 24.32
CA LEU A 275 -18.87 28.61 24.67
C LEU A 275 -18.69 27.53 23.60
N ILE A 276 -18.88 27.88 22.33
CA ILE A 276 -18.78 26.96 21.19
C ILE A 276 -17.34 26.48 21.03
N ALA A 277 -16.37 27.40 20.98
CA ALA A 277 -14.96 27.04 20.80
C ALA A 277 -14.44 26.17 21.95
N THR A 278 -14.71 26.55 23.20
CA THR A 278 -14.24 25.78 24.38
C THR A 278 -14.84 24.38 24.40
N THR A 279 -16.14 24.26 24.11
CA THR A 279 -16.83 22.96 24.06
C THR A 279 -16.37 22.13 22.87
N SER A 280 -16.07 22.74 21.72
CA SER A 280 -15.56 22.03 20.54
C SER A 280 -14.20 21.40 20.83
N PHE A 281 -13.25 22.14 21.42
CA PHE A 281 -11.95 21.56 21.80
C PHE A 281 -12.07 20.50 22.90
N ALA A 282 -12.97 20.70 23.87
CA ALA A 282 -13.19 19.70 24.91
C ALA A 282 -13.80 18.42 24.33
N LEU A 283 -14.79 18.54 23.44
CA LEU A 283 -15.38 17.40 22.75
C LEU A 283 -14.34 16.70 21.89
N MET A 284 -13.57 17.43 21.06
CA MET A 284 -12.46 16.83 20.31
C MET A 284 -11.51 16.08 21.25
N ALA A 285 -11.05 16.68 22.35
CA ALA A 285 -10.17 15.99 23.30
C ALA A 285 -10.76 14.69 23.88
N LEU A 286 -12.07 14.67 24.14
CA LEU A 286 -12.77 13.51 24.71
C LEU A 286 -13.15 12.47 23.66
N SER A 287 -13.40 12.89 22.43
CA SER A 287 -13.74 12.04 21.28
C SER A 287 -12.54 11.64 20.43
N THR A 288 -11.35 12.17 20.71
CA THR A 288 -10.08 11.67 20.13
C THR A 288 -9.70 10.34 20.82
N SER A 289 -10.67 9.51 21.17
CA SER A 289 -10.46 8.13 21.59
C SER A 289 -10.04 7.34 20.35
N PHE A 290 -8.75 7.50 20.02
CA PHE A 290 -8.06 6.90 18.89
C PHE A 290 -8.73 7.21 17.55
N GLU A 291 -8.41 8.38 16.98
CA GLU A 291 -8.53 8.55 15.53
C GLU A 291 -7.74 7.41 14.88
N ILE A 292 -8.51 6.41 14.43
CA ILE A 292 -8.12 5.43 13.45
C ILE A 292 -7.70 6.28 12.26
N LEU A 293 -6.39 6.39 12.01
CA LEU A 293 -5.91 6.75 10.69
C LEU A 293 -6.73 5.87 9.74
N PRO A 294 -7.60 6.43 8.86
CA PRO A 294 -8.17 5.61 7.80
C PRO A 294 -6.96 4.92 7.19
N PRO A 295 -6.98 3.58 7.03
CA PRO A 295 -5.84 2.90 6.44
C PRO A 295 -5.55 3.70 5.17
N SER A 296 -4.39 4.33 5.12
CA SER A 296 -3.92 4.85 3.84
C SER A 296 -4.10 3.64 2.93
N GLU A 297 -4.86 3.77 1.85
CA GLU A 297 -4.84 2.75 0.80
C GLU A 297 -3.38 2.70 0.38
N VAL A 298 -2.59 1.86 1.05
CA VAL A 298 -1.22 1.63 0.68
C VAL A 298 -1.38 0.75 -0.53
N LYS A 299 -1.52 1.43 -1.67
CA LYS A 299 -1.66 0.80 -2.96
C LYS A 299 -0.54 -0.20 -3.08
N ASN A 300 -0.90 -1.44 -3.41
CA ASN A 300 0.08 -2.47 -3.66
C ASN A 300 1.06 -1.93 -4.73
N PRO A 301 2.33 -1.66 -4.41
CA PRO A 301 3.28 -1.15 -5.39
C PRO A 301 3.50 -2.15 -6.53
N TYR A 302 3.21 -3.43 -6.28
CA TYR A 302 3.30 -4.53 -7.24
C TYR A 302 1.93 -4.90 -7.83
N GLU A 303 0.95 -3.99 -7.79
CA GLU A 303 -0.35 -4.21 -8.43
C GLU A 303 -0.17 -4.58 -9.91
N MET A 304 -0.70 -5.74 -10.27
CA MET A 304 -0.61 -6.28 -11.62
C MET A 304 -1.72 -5.70 -12.51
N PRO A 305 -1.43 -5.22 -13.73
CA PRO A 305 -2.43 -4.67 -14.65
C PRO A 305 -3.29 -5.75 -15.34
N CYS A 306 -3.78 -6.72 -14.56
CA CYS A 306 -4.54 -7.89 -15.02
C CYS A 306 -5.80 -7.53 -15.81
N GLN A 307 -6.56 -6.55 -15.31
CA GLN A 307 -7.78 -6.10 -15.98
C GLN A 307 -7.49 -5.43 -17.33
N ALA A 308 -6.39 -4.68 -17.43
CA ALA A 308 -5.98 -4.05 -18.68
C ALA A 308 -5.65 -5.12 -19.74
N LEU A 309 -4.86 -6.13 -19.37
CA LEU A 309 -4.55 -7.25 -20.27
C LEU A 309 -5.82 -8.01 -20.71
N LYS A 310 -6.74 -8.26 -19.77
CA LYS A 310 -8.02 -8.91 -20.06
C LYS A 310 -8.85 -8.14 -21.09
N ASN A 311 -8.92 -6.81 -20.94
CA ASN A 311 -9.67 -5.94 -21.84
C ASN A 311 -9.07 -5.89 -23.27
N MET A 312 -7.83 -6.34 -23.45
CA MET A 312 -7.19 -6.43 -24.76
C MET A 312 -7.50 -7.73 -25.52
N GLN A 313 -8.20 -8.70 -24.92
CA GLN A 313 -8.54 -9.95 -25.60
C GLN A 313 -9.54 -9.69 -26.73
N ASN A 314 -9.22 -10.16 -27.93
CA ASN A 314 -10.11 -10.05 -29.08
C ASN A 314 -11.29 -11.03 -28.97
N PRO A 315 -12.40 -10.77 -29.69
CA PRO A 315 -13.56 -11.67 -29.70
C PRO A 315 -13.27 -13.09 -30.19
N ASP A 316 -12.21 -13.27 -30.99
CA ASP A 316 -11.75 -14.58 -31.47
C ASP A 316 -10.98 -15.39 -30.42
N GLY A 317 -10.67 -14.78 -29.26
CA GLY A 317 -9.94 -15.40 -28.16
C GLY A 317 -8.45 -15.07 -28.12
N GLY A 318 -7.86 -14.60 -29.21
CA GLY A 318 -6.45 -14.22 -29.24
C GLY A 318 -6.21 -12.80 -28.71
N TRP A 319 -4.93 -12.43 -28.61
CA TRP A 319 -4.50 -11.05 -28.37
C TRP A 319 -3.65 -10.57 -29.54
N GLY A 320 -3.84 -9.33 -29.95
CA GLY A 320 -2.96 -8.67 -30.91
C GLY A 320 -1.74 -8.03 -30.24
N LEU A 321 -0.80 -7.50 -31.03
CA LEU A 321 0.37 -6.77 -30.50
C LEU A 321 -0.04 -5.50 -29.73
N THR A 322 -1.11 -4.85 -30.19
CA THR A 322 -1.75 -3.71 -29.53
C THR A 322 -3.26 -3.89 -29.39
N LEU A 323 -3.90 -3.09 -28.53
CA LEU A 323 -5.36 -3.07 -28.39
C LEU A 323 -6.06 -2.96 -29.77
N ASN A 324 -7.05 -3.81 -30.01
CA ASN A 324 -7.84 -3.90 -31.25
C ASN A 324 -7.05 -4.29 -32.53
N SER A 325 -5.78 -4.65 -32.43
CA SER A 325 -5.05 -5.24 -33.56
C SER A 325 -5.44 -6.71 -33.75
N PRO A 326 -5.32 -7.27 -34.98
CA PRO A 326 -5.55 -8.69 -35.21
C PRO A 326 -4.73 -9.56 -34.25
N SER A 327 -5.31 -10.68 -33.82
CA SER A 327 -4.65 -11.62 -32.93
C SER A 327 -3.33 -12.14 -33.52
N ASP A 328 -2.30 -12.18 -32.68
CA ASP A 328 -0.91 -12.52 -32.99
C ASP A 328 -0.46 -13.65 -32.05
N GLU A 329 0.26 -14.63 -32.58
CA GLU A 329 0.59 -15.85 -31.84
C GLU A 329 1.53 -15.56 -30.66
N LYS A 330 2.51 -14.66 -30.86
CA LYS A 330 3.44 -14.25 -29.80
C LYS A 330 2.71 -13.48 -28.71
N ALA A 331 1.90 -12.49 -29.08
CA ALA A 331 1.11 -11.70 -28.14
C ALA A 331 0.16 -12.59 -27.32
N THR A 332 -0.52 -13.51 -27.98
CA THR A 332 -1.44 -14.48 -27.34
C THR A 332 -0.70 -15.40 -26.38
N TYR A 333 0.49 -15.89 -26.74
CA TYR A 333 1.32 -16.73 -25.86
C TYR A 333 1.69 -16.02 -24.55
N TYR A 334 2.26 -14.81 -24.65
CA TYR A 334 2.64 -14.05 -23.45
C TYR A 334 1.42 -13.61 -22.63
N ALA A 335 0.32 -13.24 -23.29
CA ALA A 335 -0.93 -12.92 -22.60
C ALA A 335 -1.45 -14.12 -21.81
N LEU A 336 -1.44 -15.33 -22.38
CA LEU A 336 -1.84 -16.55 -21.67
C LEU A 336 -0.95 -16.87 -20.47
N MET A 337 0.38 -16.71 -20.62
CA MET A 337 1.30 -16.84 -19.48
C MET A 337 0.92 -15.87 -18.35
N ALA A 338 0.69 -14.61 -18.68
CA ALA A 338 0.34 -13.58 -17.69
C ALA A 338 -1.05 -13.80 -17.07
N ILE A 339 -2.06 -14.22 -17.85
CA ILE A 339 -3.41 -14.48 -17.35
C ILE A 339 -3.43 -15.62 -16.32
N LYS A 340 -2.53 -16.61 -16.43
CA LYS A 340 -2.39 -17.67 -15.43
C LYS A 340 -1.99 -17.12 -14.04
N GLU A 341 -1.27 -16.01 -14.00
CA GLU A 341 -0.87 -15.32 -12.77
C GLU A 341 -1.99 -14.42 -12.21
N CYS A 342 -2.89 -13.93 -13.07
CA CYS A 342 -3.89 -12.89 -12.78
C CYS A 342 -5.22 -13.38 -12.18
N TYR A 343 -5.29 -14.61 -11.67
CA TYR A 343 -6.52 -15.36 -11.38
C TYR A 343 -7.24 -15.85 -12.67
N PRO A 344 -7.16 -17.15 -13.00
CA PRO A 344 -7.56 -17.64 -14.31
C PRO A 344 -9.09 -17.69 -14.47
N GLU A 345 -9.59 -17.02 -15.51
CA GLU A 345 -10.93 -17.28 -16.05
C GLU A 345 -10.84 -18.34 -17.14
N LYS A 346 -11.42 -19.50 -16.86
CA LYS A 346 -11.42 -20.65 -17.75
C LYS A 346 -11.91 -20.31 -19.17
N GLU A 347 -12.94 -19.46 -19.29
CA GLU A 347 -13.50 -19.08 -20.59
C GLU A 347 -12.51 -18.33 -21.49
N ALA A 348 -11.76 -17.36 -20.93
CA ALA A 348 -10.78 -16.57 -21.68
C ALA A 348 -9.64 -17.47 -22.18
N ILE A 349 -9.19 -18.40 -21.34
CA ILE A 349 -8.16 -19.38 -21.68
C ILE A 349 -8.65 -20.34 -22.77
N ASP A 350 -9.85 -20.92 -22.61
CA ASP A 350 -10.40 -21.89 -23.55
C ASP A 350 -10.54 -21.29 -24.96
N LYS A 351 -10.98 -20.02 -25.08
CA LYS A 351 -11.07 -19.32 -26.38
C LYS A 351 -9.69 -19.10 -27.01
N ALA A 352 -8.71 -18.69 -26.22
CA ALA A 352 -7.36 -18.43 -26.70
C ALA A 352 -6.64 -19.71 -27.15
N VAL A 353 -6.83 -20.82 -26.44
CA VAL A 353 -6.31 -22.14 -26.82
C VAL A 353 -6.98 -22.64 -28.11
N ALA A 354 -8.30 -22.46 -28.25
CA ALA A 354 -9.01 -22.78 -29.48
C ALA A 354 -8.50 -21.95 -30.68
N TRP A 355 -8.28 -20.66 -30.49
CA TRP A 355 -7.68 -19.79 -31.50
C TRP A 355 -6.26 -20.25 -31.87
N ALA A 356 -5.43 -20.60 -30.88
CA ALA A 356 -4.07 -21.08 -31.09
C ALA A 356 -4.04 -22.41 -31.86
N ARG A 357 -5.07 -23.27 -31.70
CA ARG A 357 -5.23 -24.52 -32.47
C ARG A 357 -5.40 -24.24 -33.97
N GLU A 358 -6.21 -23.25 -34.32
CA GLU A 358 -6.41 -22.83 -35.72
C GLU A 358 -5.14 -22.19 -36.29
N ALA A 359 -4.48 -21.32 -35.51
CA ALA A 359 -3.22 -20.69 -35.89
C ALA A 359 -2.11 -21.73 -36.12
N PHE A 360 -1.99 -22.72 -35.23
CA PHE A 360 -1.04 -23.82 -35.34
C PHE A 360 -1.19 -24.59 -36.66
N GLN A 361 -2.43 -24.92 -37.06
CA GLN A 361 -2.69 -25.62 -38.32
C GLN A 361 -2.40 -24.75 -39.55
N LYS A 362 -2.82 -23.49 -39.51
CA LYS A 362 -2.58 -22.53 -40.59
C LYS A 362 -1.08 -22.32 -40.82
N ASP A 363 -0.31 -22.13 -39.75
CA ASP A 363 1.11 -21.87 -39.85
C ASP A 363 1.92 -23.12 -40.19
N ALA A 364 1.43 -24.32 -39.83
CA ALA A 364 2.01 -25.58 -40.30
C ALA A 364 1.99 -25.66 -41.84
N LEU A 365 0.84 -25.35 -42.45
CA LEU A 365 0.69 -25.31 -43.91
C LEU A 365 1.59 -24.26 -44.55
N TRP A 366 1.80 -23.12 -43.87
CA TRP A 366 2.73 -22.08 -44.33
C TRP A 366 4.18 -22.59 -44.34
N ILE A 367 4.62 -23.26 -43.27
CA ILE A 367 5.96 -23.87 -43.20
C ILE A 367 6.16 -24.88 -44.34
N GLU A 368 5.17 -25.73 -44.63
CA GLU A 368 5.24 -26.70 -45.72
C GLU A 368 5.40 -26.04 -47.10
N GLN A 369 4.72 -24.90 -47.32
CA GLN A 369 4.71 -24.19 -48.59
C GLN A 369 5.99 -23.37 -48.82
N ASP A 370 6.45 -22.68 -47.78
CA ASP A 370 7.58 -21.75 -47.86
C ASP A 370 8.92 -22.41 -47.52
N GLY A 371 8.91 -23.62 -46.94
CA GLY A 371 10.10 -24.41 -46.65
C GLY A 371 11.04 -23.76 -45.64
N ARG A 372 10.49 -23.07 -44.63
CA ARG A 372 11.25 -22.38 -43.58
C ARG A 372 10.45 -22.25 -42.29
N MET A 373 11.14 -21.94 -41.19
CA MET A 373 10.51 -21.82 -39.87
C MET A 373 9.60 -20.59 -39.78
N SER A 374 8.40 -20.76 -39.22
CA SER A 374 7.47 -19.67 -38.89
C SER A 374 7.59 -19.28 -37.42
N VAL A 375 7.61 -17.96 -37.15
CA VAL A 375 7.58 -17.42 -35.79
C VAL A 375 6.20 -17.66 -35.16
N GLY A 376 5.13 -17.50 -35.94
CA GLY A 376 3.76 -17.76 -35.49
C GLY A 376 3.57 -19.22 -35.07
N TYR A 377 4.06 -20.15 -35.91
CA TYR A 377 4.01 -21.59 -35.61
C TYR A 377 4.67 -21.93 -34.29
N TYR A 378 5.85 -21.36 -34.02
CA TYR A 378 6.55 -21.57 -32.76
C TYR A 378 5.67 -21.19 -31.57
N TYR A 379 5.14 -19.96 -31.54
CA TYR A 379 4.32 -19.53 -30.40
C TYR A 379 2.98 -20.27 -30.31
N ALA A 380 2.35 -20.61 -31.43
CA ALA A 380 1.14 -21.45 -31.41
C ALA A 380 1.43 -22.85 -30.84
N LEU A 381 2.54 -23.47 -31.24
CA LEU A 381 3.03 -24.73 -30.69
C LEU A 381 3.27 -24.63 -29.17
N GLU A 382 3.96 -23.58 -28.71
CA GLU A 382 4.24 -23.36 -27.29
C GLU A 382 2.95 -23.22 -26.46
N ILE A 383 1.92 -22.54 -26.99
CA ILE A 383 0.60 -22.47 -26.33
C ILE A 383 0.02 -23.88 -26.17
N LEU A 384 -0.03 -24.67 -27.24
CA LEU A 384 -0.64 -26.00 -27.18
C LEU A 384 0.15 -26.97 -26.28
N LEU A 385 1.48 -26.87 -26.25
CA LEU A 385 2.32 -27.62 -25.32
C LEU A 385 2.04 -27.22 -23.87
N MET A 386 1.94 -25.92 -23.59
CA MET A 386 1.65 -25.39 -22.24
C MET A 386 0.34 -25.92 -21.66
N TYR A 387 -0.67 -26.16 -22.49
CA TYR A 387 -1.98 -26.69 -22.10
C TYR A 387 -2.13 -28.20 -22.34
N ASN A 388 -1.05 -28.88 -22.75
CA ASN A 388 -1.04 -30.30 -23.10
C ASN A 388 -2.15 -30.68 -24.09
N ASP A 389 -2.38 -29.82 -25.09
CA ASP A 389 -3.41 -29.95 -26.12
C ASP A 389 -2.87 -30.56 -27.43
N LEU A 390 -1.76 -31.31 -27.36
CA LEU A 390 -1.17 -32.03 -28.49
C LEU A 390 -1.12 -33.53 -28.21
N THR A 391 -1.55 -34.34 -29.17
CA THR A 391 -1.34 -35.80 -29.11
C THR A 391 0.12 -36.16 -29.38
N GLU A 392 0.53 -37.37 -29.01
CA GLU A 392 1.87 -37.86 -29.32
C GLU A 392 2.10 -37.97 -30.84
N GLU A 393 1.06 -38.26 -31.64
CA GLU A 393 1.16 -38.21 -33.10
C GLU A 393 1.37 -36.78 -33.60
N GLU A 394 0.64 -35.80 -33.07
CA GLU A 394 0.79 -34.38 -33.45
C GLU A 394 2.19 -33.86 -33.08
N LYS A 395 2.73 -34.24 -31.93
CA LYS A 395 4.11 -33.92 -31.55
C LYS A 395 5.13 -34.52 -32.52
N ALA A 396 4.96 -35.79 -32.91
CA ALA A 396 5.83 -36.44 -33.89
C ALA A 396 5.77 -35.74 -35.26
N GLN A 397 4.57 -35.37 -35.71
CA GLN A 397 4.37 -34.61 -36.95
C GLN A 397 5.02 -33.22 -36.89
N ALA A 398 4.92 -32.51 -35.76
CA ALA A 398 5.58 -31.23 -35.57
C ALA A 398 7.11 -31.36 -35.65
N ILE A 399 7.70 -32.39 -35.04
CA ILE A 399 9.14 -32.69 -35.14
C ILE A 399 9.54 -32.92 -36.60
N GLU A 400 8.79 -33.73 -37.34
CA GLU A 400 9.06 -33.99 -38.76
C GLU A 400 8.94 -32.74 -39.62
N LEU A 401 7.90 -31.92 -39.39
CA LEU A 401 7.68 -30.67 -40.11
C LEU A 401 8.87 -29.71 -39.92
N ILE A 402 9.29 -29.50 -38.67
CA ILE A 402 10.42 -28.62 -38.35
C ILE A 402 11.70 -29.16 -39.01
N ARG A 403 11.95 -30.47 -38.94
CA ARG A 403 13.10 -31.10 -39.62
C ARG A 403 13.04 -30.94 -41.15
N ASN A 404 11.88 -31.03 -41.76
CA ASN A 404 11.75 -30.88 -43.21
C ASN A 404 11.91 -29.42 -43.68
N ALA A 405 11.66 -28.45 -42.80
CA ALA A 405 11.83 -27.02 -43.07
C ALA A 405 13.28 -26.51 -42.97
N GLN A 406 14.26 -27.40 -42.75
CA GLN A 406 15.69 -27.05 -42.72
C GLN A 406 16.15 -26.52 -44.07
N LEU A 407 16.92 -25.43 -44.05
CA LEU A 407 17.59 -24.91 -45.25
C LEU A 407 18.88 -25.69 -45.56
N ASP A 408 19.61 -26.06 -44.51
CA ASP A 408 20.76 -26.95 -44.53
C ASP A 408 20.73 -27.81 -43.25
N TYR A 409 21.50 -28.88 -43.19
CA TYR A 409 21.48 -29.79 -42.05
C TYR A 409 21.83 -29.05 -40.74
N GLY A 410 20.87 -29.02 -39.81
CA GLY A 410 20.92 -28.31 -38.53
C GLY A 410 20.54 -26.83 -38.58
N LEU A 411 20.20 -26.28 -39.75
CA LEU A 411 20.12 -24.84 -39.99
C LEU A 411 18.81 -24.41 -40.65
N TRP A 412 18.18 -23.37 -40.09
CA TRP A 412 16.96 -22.76 -40.62
C TRP A 412 17.20 -21.34 -41.06
N GLY A 413 16.47 -20.89 -42.07
CA GLY A 413 16.61 -19.56 -42.63
C GLY A 413 15.81 -19.44 -43.90
N ASN A 414 16.30 -18.62 -44.83
CA ASN A 414 15.65 -18.45 -46.11
C ASN A 414 16.64 -18.52 -47.26
N THR A 415 16.15 -18.84 -48.46
CA THR A 415 16.98 -19.03 -49.65
C THR A 415 17.65 -17.74 -50.15
N VAL A 416 17.21 -16.57 -49.70
CA VAL A 416 17.75 -15.26 -50.11
C VAL A 416 18.97 -14.87 -49.27
N LEU A 417 18.88 -15.00 -47.95
CA LEU A 417 19.91 -14.58 -46.99
C LEU A 417 20.77 -15.74 -46.49
N GLY A 418 20.33 -16.99 -46.68
CA GLY A 418 20.94 -18.18 -46.09
C GLY A 418 20.39 -18.47 -44.67
N PRO A 419 21.05 -19.39 -43.93
CA PRO A 419 20.71 -19.69 -42.55
C PRO A 419 20.64 -18.43 -41.67
N GLN A 420 19.61 -18.34 -40.84
CA GLN A 420 19.37 -17.22 -39.93
C GLN A 420 19.50 -17.65 -38.47
N PRO A 421 20.25 -16.90 -37.63
CA PRO A 421 20.40 -17.22 -36.21
C PRO A 421 19.07 -17.31 -35.47
N TYR A 422 18.17 -16.35 -35.70
CA TYR A 422 16.86 -16.31 -35.05
C TYR A 422 15.99 -17.54 -35.38
N GLU A 423 15.86 -17.89 -36.66
CA GLU A 423 15.06 -19.04 -37.11
C GLU A 423 15.65 -20.37 -36.63
N THR A 424 16.99 -20.48 -36.64
CA THR A 424 17.69 -21.67 -36.13
C THR A 424 17.48 -21.82 -34.63
N ALA A 425 17.54 -20.73 -33.86
CA ALA A 425 17.28 -20.75 -32.42
C ALA A 425 15.82 -21.15 -32.11
N LEU A 426 14.84 -20.61 -32.83
CA LEU A 426 13.43 -20.99 -32.65
C LEU A 426 13.19 -22.47 -32.97
N ALA A 427 13.80 -23.00 -34.03
CA ALA A 427 13.69 -24.42 -34.37
C ALA A 427 14.33 -25.32 -33.29
N VAL A 428 15.48 -24.92 -32.74
CA VAL A 428 16.12 -25.65 -31.64
C VAL A 428 15.25 -25.65 -30.39
N LYS A 429 14.66 -24.49 -30.01
CA LYS A 429 13.72 -24.41 -28.87
C LYS A 429 12.52 -25.32 -29.10
N ALA A 430 11.83 -25.17 -30.22
CA ALA A 430 10.67 -25.99 -30.59
C ALA A 430 10.97 -27.50 -30.53
N LEU A 431 12.11 -27.94 -31.09
CA LEU A 431 12.50 -29.36 -31.06
C LEU A 431 12.75 -29.85 -29.64
N ARG A 432 13.40 -29.04 -28.79
CA ARG A 432 13.63 -29.39 -27.38
C ARG A 432 12.33 -29.45 -26.58
N ASP A 433 11.44 -28.49 -26.79
CA ASP A 433 10.14 -28.42 -26.11
C ASP A 433 9.21 -29.57 -26.56
N LEU A 434 9.41 -30.09 -27.77
CA LEU A 434 8.81 -31.33 -28.28
C LEU A 434 9.50 -32.63 -27.77
N GLY A 435 10.56 -32.52 -26.97
CA GLY A 435 11.25 -33.66 -26.34
C GLY A 435 12.44 -34.22 -27.11
N VAL A 436 12.94 -33.55 -28.15
CA VAL A 436 14.19 -33.95 -28.83
C VAL A 436 15.38 -33.70 -27.89
N PRO A 437 16.22 -34.72 -27.61
CA PRO A 437 17.37 -34.57 -26.72
C PRO A 437 18.38 -33.51 -27.17
N SER A 438 18.99 -32.80 -26.22
CA SER A 438 19.97 -31.74 -26.52
C SER A 438 21.23 -32.25 -27.22
N ASP A 439 21.56 -33.54 -27.11
CA ASP A 439 22.68 -34.20 -27.80
C ASP A 439 22.32 -34.73 -29.21
N ASP A 440 21.08 -34.50 -29.68
CA ASP A 440 20.70 -34.83 -31.05
C ASP A 440 21.70 -34.19 -32.04
N PRO A 441 22.24 -34.95 -33.00
CA PRO A 441 23.26 -34.45 -33.93
C PRO A 441 22.85 -33.18 -34.69
N LEU A 442 21.55 -33.02 -34.94
CA LEU A 442 21.00 -31.83 -35.57
C LEU A 442 21.13 -30.61 -34.64
N ILE A 443 20.79 -30.75 -33.36
CA ILE A 443 20.84 -29.67 -32.38
C ILE A 443 22.29 -29.29 -32.10
N GLN A 444 23.19 -30.27 -31.99
CA GLN A 444 24.62 -30.01 -31.85
C GLN A 444 25.18 -29.28 -33.07
N LYS A 445 24.73 -29.63 -34.27
CA LYS A 445 25.10 -28.91 -35.50
C LYS A 445 24.64 -27.46 -35.49
N ALA A 446 23.42 -27.19 -35.02
CA ALA A 446 22.88 -25.84 -34.86
C ALA A 446 23.71 -25.02 -33.86
N LYS A 447 24.02 -25.61 -32.69
CA LYS A 447 24.87 -25.01 -31.64
C LYS A 447 26.24 -24.63 -32.19
N ASP A 448 26.93 -25.58 -32.82
CA ASP A 448 28.28 -25.37 -33.35
C ASP A 448 28.29 -24.26 -34.41
N TRP A 449 27.26 -24.18 -35.25
CA TRP A 449 27.15 -23.12 -36.24
C TRP A 449 26.90 -21.75 -35.60
N LEU A 450 25.93 -21.64 -34.68
CA LEU A 450 25.60 -20.40 -33.99
C LEU A 450 26.82 -19.80 -33.27
N LEU A 451 27.62 -20.63 -32.60
CA LEU A 451 28.85 -20.21 -31.92
C LEU A 451 30.00 -19.88 -32.89
N SER A 452 29.98 -20.42 -34.13
CA SER A 452 31.06 -20.19 -35.10
C SER A 452 30.98 -18.87 -35.87
N ILE A 453 29.79 -18.26 -35.96
CA ILE A 453 29.53 -17.13 -36.86
C ILE A 453 29.79 -15.75 -36.24
N THR A 454 29.93 -15.67 -34.92
CA THR A 454 30.22 -14.43 -34.17
C THR A 454 30.82 -14.78 -32.81
N ASN A 455 31.60 -13.86 -32.23
CA ASN A 455 31.97 -13.88 -30.81
C ASN A 455 31.27 -12.72 -30.03
N ASP A 456 30.35 -12.01 -30.69
CA ASP A 456 29.54 -10.90 -30.15
C ASP A 456 28.05 -11.30 -30.19
N GLY A 457 27.12 -10.35 -30.12
CA GLY A 457 25.70 -10.63 -30.35
C GLY A 457 25.39 -11.17 -31.76
N TRP A 458 24.18 -11.69 -31.92
CA TRP A 458 23.61 -12.12 -33.20
C TRP A 458 22.62 -11.10 -33.77
N GLY A 459 22.54 -11.07 -35.09
CA GLY A 459 21.55 -10.31 -35.85
C GLY A 459 21.22 -11.04 -37.15
N THR A 460 20.79 -10.31 -38.16
CA THR A 460 20.61 -10.87 -39.51
C THR A 460 21.95 -11.29 -40.10
N TYR A 461 22.07 -12.56 -40.48
CA TYR A 461 23.30 -13.10 -41.05
C TYR A 461 23.14 -13.30 -42.55
N VAL A 462 23.97 -12.61 -43.34
CA VAL A 462 23.90 -12.68 -44.81
C VAL A 462 24.98 -13.62 -45.30
N THR A 463 24.57 -14.77 -45.83
CA THR A 463 25.47 -15.76 -46.45
C THR A 463 25.22 -15.80 -47.95
N THR A 464 26.25 -15.49 -48.73
CA THR A 464 26.24 -15.64 -50.18
C THR A 464 27.35 -16.59 -50.62
N ARG A 465 27.37 -16.98 -51.90
CA ARG A 465 28.48 -17.79 -52.46
C ARG A 465 29.86 -17.13 -52.41
N TYR A 466 29.94 -15.83 -52.09
CA TYR A 466 31.18 -15.06 -52.15
C TYR A 466 31.64 -14.50 -50.81
N PHE A 467 30.70 -14.24 -49.90
CA PHE A 467 30.98 -13.67 -48.60
C PHE A 467 29.89 -14.09 -47.61
N ALA A 468 30.25 -14.08 -46.33
CA ALA A 468 29.29 -14.13 -45.24
C ALA A 468 29.58 -12.98 -44.27
N TYR A 469 28.55 -12.29 -43.79
CA TYR A 469 28.71 -11.22 -42.79
C TYR A 469 27.48 -11.09 -41.90
N MET A 470 27.70 -10.68 -40.65
CA MET A 470 26.65 -10.35 -39.68
C MET A 470 26.29 -8.88 -39.81
N LEU A 471 25.00 -8.57 -40.05
CA LEU A 471 24.49 -7.21 -39.88
C LEU A 471 24.53 -6.82 -38.40
N LYS A 472 24.34 -5.54 -38.09
CA LYS A 472 24.37 -5.04 -36.71
C LYS A 472 23.54 -5.95 -35.79
N PRO A 473 24.16 -6.60 -34.79
CA PRO A 473 23.45 -7.47 -33.87
C PRO A 473 22.36 -6.74 -33.08
N ASP A 474 21.31 -7.48 -32.71
CA ASP A 474 20.17 -6.97 -31.96
C ASP A 474 19.91 -7.81 -30.71
N VAL A 475 19.29 -7.18 -29.71
CA VAL A 475 19.07 -7.81 -28.40
C VAL A 475 18.08 -8.96 -28.50
N LEU A 476 17.02 -8.86 -29.30
CA LEU A 476 16.01 -9.90 -29.41
C LEU A 476 16.61 -11.18 -30.01
N THR A 477 17.34 -11.07 -31.12
CA THR A 477 18.00 -12.22 -31.76
C THR A 477 19.01 -12.84 -30.82
N THR A 478 19.86 -12.02 -30.20
CA THR A 478 20.90 -12.50 -29.28
C THR A 478 20.29 -13.22 -28.07
N LEU A 479 19.26 -12.64 -27.46
CA LEU A 479 18.55 -13.22 -26.33
C LEU A 479 17.91 -14.57 -26.70
N THR A 480 17.21 -14.64 -27.84
CA THR A 480 16.57 -15.89 -28.29
C THR A 480 17.60 -16.98 -28.62
N VAL A 481 18.76 -16.63 -29.19
CA VAL A 481 19.87 -17.57 -29.40
C VAL A 481 20.42 -18.08 -28.07
N LEU A 482 20.68 -17.18 -27.12
CA LEU A 482 21.18 -17.56 -25.79
C LEU A 482 20.18 -18.45 -25.04
N GLU A 483 18.88 -18.13 -25.08
CA GLU A 483 17.83 -18.99 -24.51
C GLU A 483 17.80 -20.38 -25.17
N ALA A 484 18.01 -20.47 -26.48
CA ALA A 484 18.05 -21.75 -27.18
C ALA A 484 19.28 -22.59 -26.78
N LEU A 485 20.44 -21.95 -26.60
CA LEU A 485 21.70 -22.60 -26.24
C LEU A 485 21.83 -22.88 -24.73
N ASP A 486 20.95 -22.32 -23.89
CA ASP A 486 20.93 -22.56 -22.44
C ASP A 486 20.78 -24.06 -22.14
N GLY A 487 21.78 -24.61 -21.43
CA GLY A 487 21.87 -26.04 -21.13
C GLY A 487 22.33 -26.94 -22.31
N ILE A 488 22.70 -26.37 -23.46
CA ILE A 488 23.30 -27.09 -24.60
C ILE A 488 24.78 -26.70 -24.78
N ALA A 489 25.08 -25.39 -24.74
CA ALA A 489 26.43 -24.86 -24.76
C ALA A 489 26.96 -24.72 -23.32
N THR A 490 28.28 -24.77 -23.18
CA THR A 490 28.94 -24.53 -21.90
C THR A 490 28.88 -23.05 -21.52
N PRO A 491 28.88 -22.70 -20.22
CA PRO A 491 28.94 -21.31 -19.78
C PRO A 491 30.12 -20.53 -20.39
N GLU A 492 31.28 -21.19 -20.56
CA GLU A 492 32.46 -20.58 -21.16
C GLU A 492 32.27 -20.23 -22.65
N GLU A 493 31.56 -21.06 -23.41
CA GLU A 493 31.20 -20.77 -24.80
C GLU A 493 30.22 -19.60 -24.91
N LEU A 494 29.33 -19.43 -23.93
CA LEU A 494 28.32 -18.36 -23.93
C LEU A 494 28.82 -17.04 -23.36
N GLN A 495 29.88 -17.07 -22.55
CA GLN A 495 30.43 -15.90 -21.85
C GLN A 495 30.59 -14.63 -22.72
N PRO A 496 31.25 -14.66 -23.90
CA PRO A 496 31.46 -13.43 -24.67
C PRO A 496 30.14 -12.82 -25.18
N HIS A 497 29.14 -13.67 -25.44
CA HIS A 497 27.82 -13.25 -25.87
C HIS A 497 26.97 -12.67 -24.73
N ILE A 498 27.13 -13.23 -23.52
CA ILE A 498 26.54 -12.69 -22.29
C ILE A 498 27.13 -11.31 -21.97
N GLU A 499 28.45 -11.15 -22.12
CA GLU A 499 29.13 -9.86 -21.96
C GLU A 499 28.59 -8.82 -22.96
N TRP A 500 28.46 -9.20 -24.23
CA TRP A 500 27.86 -8.34 -25.25
C TRP A 500 26.43 -7.91 -24.88
N LEU A 501 25.61 -8.83 -24.35
CA LEU A 501 24.24 -8.55 -23.95
C LEU A 501 24.18 -7.57 -22.76
N ILE A 502 25.06 -7.72 -21.78
CA ILE A 502 25.21 -6.78 -20.65
C ILE A 502 25.56 -5.39 -21.15
N GLU A 503 26.46 -5.28 -22.13
CA GLU A 503 26.85 -4.01 -22.73
C GLU A 503 25.71 -3.29 -23.46
N GLN A 504 24.64 -4.00 -23.86
CA GLN A 504 23.49 -3.38 -24.54
C GLN A 504 22.54 -2.62 -23.61
N ARG A 505 22.71 -2.75 -22.29
CA ARG A 505 21.85 -2.09 -21.30
C ARG A 505 21.91 -0.56 -21.41
N ILE A 506 20.76 0.10 -21.34
CA ILE A 506 20.66 1.57 -21.32
C ILE A 506 19.42 1.99 -20.51
N ASN A 507 19.52 3.08 -19.73
CA ASN A 507 18.41 3.64 -18.96
C ASN A 507 17.62 2.60 -18.15
N GLY A 508 18.32 1.70 -17.46
CA GLY A 508 17.69 0.68 -16.60
C GLY A 508 17.26 -0.60 -17.31
N GLY A 509 17.06 -0.58 -18.64
CA GLY A 509 16.54 -1.73 -19.39
C GLY A 509 17.30 -2.07 -20.67
N TRP A 510 16.69 -2.94 -21.47
CA TRP A 510 17.24 -3.41 -22.75
C TRP A 510 16.35 -3.01 -23.94
N PRO A 511 16.89 -2.24 -24.90
CA PRO A 511 16.21 -1.91 -26.15
C PRO A 511 16.51 -2.97 -27.22
N TYR A 512 15.79 -2.92 -28.35
CA TYR A 512 16.13 -3.76 -29.51
C TYR A 512 17.57 -3.51 -30.02
N TRP A 513 17.97 -2.24 -30.12
CA TRP A 513 19.35 -1.81 -30.35
C TRP A 513 19.74 -0.74 -29.33
N LYS A 514 20.94 -0.82 -28.74
CA LYS A 514 21.45 0.20 -27.80
C LYS A 514 21.48 1.60 -28.40
N THR A 515 21.90 1.70 -29.66
CA THR A 515 21.83 2.94 -30.46
C THR A 515 21.34 2.62 -31.87
N TYR A 516 20.66 3.56 -32.51
CA TYR A 516 20.33 3.49 -33.93
C TYR A 516 20.69 4.81 -34.63
N TYR A 517 21.08 4.70 -35.90
CA TYR A 517 21.51 5.83 -36.69
C TYR A 517 20.34 6.40 -37.50
N VAL A 518 20.09 7.70 -37.38
CA VAL A 518 19.09 8.40 -38.20
C VAL A 518 19.80 9.12 -39.32
N TRP A 519 19.75 8.54 -40.53
CA TRP A 519 20.46 9.04 -41.71
C TRP A 519 20.14 10.49 -42.04
N GLU A 520 18.87 10.89 -41.93
CA GLU A 520 18.41 12.27 -42.17
C GLU A 520 19.04 13.30 -41.22
N LYS A 521 19.38 12.87 -40.00
CA LYS A 521 19.95 13.72 -38.95
C LYS A 521 21.46 13.56 -38.80
N ASN A 522 22.06 12.64 -39.56
CA ASN A 522 23.48 12.26 -39.50
C ASN A 522 23.99 12.06 -38.05
N LYS A 523 23.18 11.39 -37.21
CA LYS A 523 23.42 11.27 -35.77
C LYS A 523 22.85 9.97 -35.21
N GLU A 524 23.53 9.41 -34.20
CA GLU A 524 23.05 8.29 -33.39
C GLU A 524 22.10 8.74 -32.28
N PHE A 525 21.05 7.95 -32.06
CA PHE A 525 20.09 8.11 -30.98
C PHE A 525 20.10 6.86 -30.10
N PRO A 526 19.92 7.01 -28.77
CA PRO A 526 19.76 5.86 -27.89
C PRO A 526 18.47 5.11 -28.22
N GLY A 527 18.52 3.78 -28.13
CA GLY A 527 17.33 2.94 -28.21
C GLY A 527 16.42 3.12 -27.01
N THR A 528 15.14 2.82 -27.19
CA THR A 528 14.15 2.81 -26.10
C THR A 528 14.03 1.38 -25.56
N PRO A 529 14.34 1.14 -24.28
CA PRO A 529 14.11 -0.15 -23.65
C PRO A 529 12.65 -0.58 -23.69
N SER A 530 12.40 -1.88 -23.85
CA SER A 530 11.06 -2.48 -23.69
C SER A 530 10.99 -3.32 -22.42
N VAL A 531 9.79 -3.47 -21.86
CA VAL A 531 9.55 -4.33 -20.70
C VAL A 531 9.78 -5.79 -21.08
N GLU A 532 9.32 -6.23 -22.27
CA GLU A 532 9.53 -7.61 -22.74
C GLU A 532 11.02 -8.00 -22.72
N LEU A 533 11.87 -7.20 -23.39
CA LEU A 533 13.29 -7.51 -23.49
C LEU A 533 13.98 -7.36 -22.14
N THR A 534 13.63 -6.35 -21.35
CA THR A 534 14.26 -6.12 -20.04
C THR A 534 13.99 -7.26 -19.08
N VAL A 535 12.74 -7.76 -19.01
CA VAL A 535 12.37 -8.90 -18.15
C VAL A 535 13.09 -10.17 -18.62
N ARG A 536 13.00 -10.51 -19.91
CA ARG A 536 13.62 -11.74 -20.44
C ARG A 536 15.14 -11.74 -20.34
N VAL A 537 15.80 -10.61 -20.59
CA VAL A 537 17.25 -10.49 -20.42
C VAL A 537 17.63 -10.66 -18.95
N THR A 538 16.87 -10.08 -18.02
CA THR A 538 17.10 -10.26 -16.57
C THR A 538 16.98 -11.71 -16.15
N ASP A 539 15.95 -12.42 -16.65
CA ASP A 539 15.72 -13.84 -16.38
C ASP A 539 16.82 -14.76 -16.94
N LEU A 540 17.41 -14.38 -18.07
CA LEU A 540 18.58 -15.08 -18.60
C LEU A 540 19.82 -14.77 -17.75
N LEU A 541 20.13 -13.49 -17.54
CA LEU A 541 21.38 -13.04 -16.90
C LEU A 541 21.53 -13.52 -15.46
N ILE A 542 20.43 -13.67 -14.71
CA ILE A 542 20.48 -14.19 -13.33
C ILE A 542 21.01 -15.62 -13.27
N LYS A 543 20.76 -16.46 -14.30
CA LYS A 543 21.29 -17.83 -14.40
C LYS A 543 22.81 -17.85 -14.58
N TYR A 544 23.38 -16.78 -15.14
CA TYR A 544 24.81 -16.60 -15.37
C TYR A 544 25.46 -15.71 -14.28
N GLY A 545 24.80 -15.52 -13.14
CA GLY A 545 25.35 -14.82 -11.97
C GLY A 545 25.25 -13.30 -12.02
N HIS A 546 24.51 -12.72 -12.96
CA HIS A 546 24.31 -11.28 -13.09
C HIS A 546 22.88 -10.91 -12.64
N ASN A 547 22.76 -10.34 -11.44
CA ASN A 547 21.47 -10.01 -10.83
C ASN A 547 21.09 -8.53 -11.09
N TYR A 548 19.98 -8.32 -11.79
CA TYR A 548 19.37 -7.00 -12.05
C TYR A 548 17.91 -6.93 -11.54
N THR A 549 17.54 -7.79 -10.58
CA THR A 549 16.14 -7.99 -10.17
C THR A 549 15.49 -6.71 -9.64
N ASN A 550 16.20 -5.94 -8.79
CA ASN A 550 15.64 -4.73 -8.20
C ASN A 550 15.55 -3.59 -9.22
N GLU A 551 16.58 -3.42 -10.06
CA GLU A 551 16.56 -2.38 -11.09
C GLU A 551 15.50 -2.66 -12.16
N THR A 552 15.24 -3.93 -12.44
CA THR A 552 14.16 -4.34 -13.36
C THR A 552 12.80 -4.14 -12.73
N LEU A 553 12.67 -4.35 -11.41
CA LEU A 553 11.44 -4.05 -10.68
C LEU A 553 11.09 -2.56 -10.79
N ASP A 554 12.07 -1.69 -10.51
CA ASP A 554 11.89 -0.24 -10.64
C ASP A 554 11.49 0.16 -12.06
N PHE A 555 12.17 -0.40 -13.07
CA PHE A 555 11.87 -0.15 -14.48
C PHE A 555 10.45 -0.60 -14.87
N VAL A 556 10.02 -1.79 -14.43
CA VAL A 556 8.69 -2.35 -14.71
C VAL A 556 7.60 -1.52 -14.03
N MET A 557 7.81 -1.12 -12.77
CA MET A 557 6.89 -0.26 -12.04
C MET A 557 6.75 1.11 -12.72
N GLU A 558 7.87 1.74 -13.11
CA GLU A 558 7.85 3.01 -13.84
C GLU A 558 7.15 2.88 -15.21
N ALA A 559 7.40 1.80 -15.95
CA ALA A 559 6.75 1.55 -17.23
C ALA A 559 5.23 1.35 -17.10
N ARG A 560 4.77 0.71 -16.02
CA ARG A 560 3.34 0.59 -15.68
C ARG A 560 2.75 1.95 -15.33
N ASP A 561 3.37 2.66 -14.40
CA ASP A 561 2.82 3.87 -13.80
C ASP A 561 2.85 5.10 -14.73
N SER A 562 3.78 5.11 -15.70
CA SER A 562 3.89 6.16 -16.73
C SER A 562 2.95 5.96 -17.92
N GLY A 563 2.25 4.82 -17.99
CA GLY A 563 1.42 4.45 -19.14
C GLY A 563 2.22 3.94 -20.35
N LEU A 564 3.52 3.67 -20.22
CA LEU A 564 4.38 3.20 -21.32
C LEU A 564 3.89 1.88 -21.92
N ILE A 565 3.29 1.02 -21.10
CA ILE A 565 2.78 -0.31 -21.48
C ILE A 565 1.32 -0.31 -21.91
N GLU A 566 0.60 0.82 -21.78
CA GLU A 566 -0.81 0.89 -22.13
C GLU A 566 -1.06 0.47 -23.59
N ASP A 567 -2.14 -0.27 -23.79
CA ASP A 567 -2.56 -0.82 -25.09
C ASP A 567 -1.52 -1.70 -25.81
N LYS A 568 -0.46 -2.15 -25.11
CA LYS A 568 0.57 -3.05 -25.65
C LYS A 568 0.55 -4.36 -24.90
N THR A 569 0.09 -5.41 -25.56
CA THR A 569 -0.11 -6.72 -24.93
C THR A 569 1.19 -7.32 -24.43
N LEU A 570 2.25 -7.34 -25.25
CA LEU A 570 3.55 -7.94 -24.86
C LEU A 570 4.17 -7.23 -23.65
N GLU A 571 4.11 -5.90 -23.62
CA GLU A 571 4.65 -5.10 -22.52
C GLU A 571 3.84 -5.31 -21.24
N THR A 572 2.50 -5.30 -21.35
CA THR A 572 1.59 -5.51 -20.21
C THR A 572 1.72 -6.91 -19.64
N ALA A 573 1.77 -7.94 -20.49
CA ALA A 573 1.94 -9.33 -20.07
C ALA A 573 3.29 -9.56 -19.40
N SER A 574 4.37 -8.99 -19.95
CA SER A 574 5.71 -9.08 -19.36
C SER A 574 5.79 -8.38 -18.00
N ALA A 575 5.11 -7.23 -17.84
CA ALA A 575 5.00 -6.55 -16.56
C ALA A 575 4.28 -7.41 -15.51
N ILE A 576 3.14 -8.03 -15.87
CA ILE A 576 2.39 -8.94 -14.99
C ILE A 576 3.28 -10.10 -14.53
N LEU A 577 3.93 -10.79 -15.48
CA LEU A 577 4.80 -11.94 -15.20
C LEU A 577 5.98 -11.60 -14.27
N TYR A 578 6.43 -10.35 -14.31
CA TYR A 578 7.49 -9.89 -13.43
C TYR A 578 6.96 -9.50 -12.04
N LEU A 579 5.87 -8.73 -12.00
CA LEU A 579 5.25 -8.26 -10.75
C LEU A 579 4.64 -9.41 -9.92
N SER A 580 4.17 -10.49 -10.56
CA SER A 580 3.60 -11.65 -9.84
C SER A 580 4.59 -12.33 -8.89
N ARG A 581 5.88 -12.07 -9.06
CA ARG A 581 6.98 -12.60 -8.23
C ARG A 581 7.14 -11.86 -6.90
N PHE A 582 6.51 -10.70 -6.75
CA PHE A 582 6.66 -9.84 -5.57
C PHE A 582 5.39 -9.85 -4.73
N GLN A 583 5.50 -10.33 -3.50
CA GLN A 583 4.42 -10.27 -2.53
C GLN A 583 4.42 -8.92 -1.82
N TYR A 584 3.26 -8.26 -1.83
CA TYR A 584 3.01 -7.10 -0.99
C TYR A 584 2.12 -7.49 0.17
N ILE A 585 2.65 -7.36 1.38
CA ILE A 585 1.91 -7.54 2.62
C ILE A 585 1.60 -6.12 3.11
N PRO A 586 0.33 -5.69 3.15
CA PRO A 586 -0.01 -4.38 3.71
C PRO A 586 0.48 -4.27 5.16
N PRO A 587 0.96 -3.08 5.60
CA PRO A 587 1.20 -2.83 7.02
C PRO A 587 -0.04 -3.20 7.84
N VAL A 588 0.20 -3.87 8.96
CA VAL A 588 -0.87 -4.40 9.83
C VAL A 588 -0.42 -4.30 11.28
N ASN A 589 -1.30 -3.77 12.11
CA ASN A 589 -1.06 -3.60 13.55
C ASN A 589 -2.19 -4.25 14.38
N LEU A 590 -2.10 -4.20 15.71
CA LEU A 590 -3.10 -4.82 16.59
C LEU A 590 -4.46 -4.12 16.55
N TYR A 591 -4.55 -2.88 16.05
CA TYR A 591 -5.82 -2.21 15.82
C TYR A 591 -6.58 -2.82 14.63
N ASP A 592 -5.87 -3.20 13.57
CA ASP A 592 -6.46 -3.89 12.42
C ASP A 592 -7.06 -5.25 12.83
N ILE A 593 -6.39 -5.95 13.75
CA ILE A 593 -6.91 -7.19 14.34
C ILE A 593 -8.19 -6.92 15.13
N GLU A 594 -8.17 -5.95 16.04
CA GLU A 594 -9.34 -5.62 16.87
C GLU A 594 -10.57 -5.27 16.03
N ARG A 595 -10.39 -4.45 14.98
CA ARG A 595 -11.45 -4.13 14.02
C ARG A 595 -11.96 -5.40 13.31
N ALA A 596 -11.04 -6.24 12.83
CA ALA A 596 -11.39 -7.47 12.13
C ALA A 596 -12.17 -8.45 13.02
N LEU A 597 -11.94 -8.49 14.35
CA LEU A 597 -12.71 -9.34 15.27
C LEU A 597 -14.23 -9.08 15.23
N ASN A 598 -14.65 -7.88 14.82
CA ASN A 598 -16.06 -7.53 14.67
C ASN A 598 -16.64 -7.76 13.27
N THR A 599 -15.80 -7.97 12.25
CA THR A 599 -16.21 -8.06 10.84
C THR A 599 -15.99 -9.42 10.21
N ASP A 600 -14.90 -10.09 10.56
CA ASP A 600 -14.40 -11.26 9.85
C ASP A 600 -14.83 -12.58 10.52
N VAL A 601 -14.65 -13.68 9.78
CA VAL A 601 -14.72 -15.03 10.34
C VAL A 601 -13.31 -15.55 10.60
N PHE A 602 -12.98 -15.80 11.86
CA PHE A 602 -11.69 -16.31 12.30
C PHE A 602 -11.70 -17.83 12.50
N GLN A 603 -10.70 -18.47 11.90
CA GLN A 603 -10.35 -19.86 12.20
C GLN A 603 -9.29 -19.91 13.30
N ILE A 604 -9.53 -20.67 14.37
CA ILE A 604 -8.62 -20.76 15.51
C ILE A 604 -7.73 -22.00 15.39
N ILE A 605 -6.42 -21.77 15.28
CA ILE A 605 -5.36 -22.79 15.27
C ILE A 605 -4.68 -22.79 16.64
N ALA A 606 -4.83 -23.87 17.41
CA ALA A 606 -4.25 -23.98 18.75
C ALA A 606 -3.76 -25.42 19.06
N PRO A 607 -2.73 -25.93 18.36
CA PRO A 607 -2.30 -27.32 18.48
C PRO A 607 -1.79 -27.71 19.88
N GLY A 608 -1.31 -26.74 20.67
CA GLY A 608 -0.82 -26.94 22.04
C GLY A 608 -1.89 -26.84 23.13
N MET A 609 -3.17 -26.63 22.77
CA MET A 609 -4.26 -26.41 23.72
C MET A 609 -5.30 -27.53 23.63
N ASP A 610 -5.92 -27.87 24.76
CA ASP A 610 -6.97 -28.89 24.79
C ASP A 610 -8.28 -28.38 24.14
N PRO A 611 -9.10 -29.26 23.54
CA PRO A 611 -10.33 -28.85 22.85
C PRO A 611 -11.38 -28.15 23.72
N GLU A 612 -11.39 -28.41 25.04
CA GLU A 612 -12.34 -27.78 25.96
C GLU A 612 -11.98 -26.31 26.15
N SER A 613 -10.69 -26.01 26.35
CA SER A 613 -10.17 -24.64 26.42
C SER A 613 -10.36 -23.88 25.11
N VAL A 614 -10.17 -24.51 23.95
CA VAL A 614 -10.42 -23.86 22.64
C VAL A 614 -11.90 -23.50 22.49
N ASN A 615 -12.82 -24.40 22.88
CA ASN A 615 -14.25 -24.12 22.84
C ASN A 615 -14.64 -22.98 23.79
N GLU A 616 -14.05 -22.91 24.99
CA GLU A 616 -14.28 -21.81 25.94
C GLU A 616 -13.84 -20.46 25.36
N ILE A 617 -12.68 -20.42 24.67
CA ILE A 617 -12.21 -19.23 23.95
C ILE A 617 -13.19 -18.84 22.84
N ILE A 618 -13.63 -19.79 22.02
CA ILE A 618 -14.59 -19.55 20.93
C ILE A 618 -15.91 -18.99 21.48
N THR A 619 -16.46 -19.58 22.55
CA THR A 619 -17.69 -19.09 23.17
C THR A 619 -17.51 -17.66 23.66
N THR A 620 -16.40 -17.38 24.36
CA THR A 620 -16.16 -16.03 24.88
C THR A 620 -15.97 -15.01 23.77
N LEU A 621 -15.29 -15.36 22.67
CA LEU A 621 -15.10 -14.48 21.53
C LEU A 621 -16.42 -14.15 20.82
N ASN A 622 -17.29 -15.15 20.60
CA ASN A 622 -18.62 -14.92 20.03
C ASN A 622 -19.54 -14.11 20.96
N ASP A 623 -19.33 -14.15 22.28
CA ASP A 623 -20.05 -13.29 23.23
C ASP A 623 -19.53 -11.84 23.22
N LEU A 624 -18.23 -11.65 22.94
CA LEU A 624 -17.58 -10.34 23.00
C LEU A 624 -17.61 -9.56 21.68
N PHE A 625 -17.67 -10.23 20.53
CA PHE A 625 -17.54 -9.61 19.21
C PHE A 625 -18.59 -10.14 18.23
N SER A 626 -18.92 -9.32 17.23
CA SER A 626 -19.90 -9.67 16.20
C SER A 626 -19.35 -10.56 15.07
N GLY A 627 -18.03 -10.76 15.00
CA GLY A 627 -17.39 -11.66 14.04
C GLY A 627 -17.68 -13.13 14.32
N GLY A 628 -17.34 -13.99 13.37
CA GLY A 628 -17.55 -15.44 13.51
C GLY A 628 -16.27 -16.15 13.97
N PHE A 629 -16.36 -17.06 14.94
CA PHE A 629 -15.18 -17.81 15.42
C PHE A 629 -15.41 -19.32 15.33
N ILE A 630 -14.53 -20.03 14.61
CA ILE A 630 -14.64 -21.48 14.37
C ILE A 630 -13.30 -22.20 14.60
N PRO A 631 -13.31 -23.48 15.01
CA PRO A 631 -12.07 -24.25 15.12
C PRO A 631 -11.48 -24.55 13.75
N ALA A 632 -10.16 -24.49 13.60
CA ALA A 632 -9.46 -24.84 12.38
C ALA A 632 -9.26 -26.36 12.25
N ASN A 633 -9.33 -26.88 11.01
CA ASN A 633 -9.08 -28.29 10.70
C ASN A 633 -7.62 -28.60 10.33
N SER A 634 -6.77 -27.58 10.25
CA SER A 634 -5.37 -27.65 9.82
C SER A 634 -4.52 -26.66 10.61
N THR A 635 -3.23 -26.93 10.72
CA THR A 635 -2.24 -25.99 11.28
C THR A 635 -1.68 -25.03 10.22
N VAL A 636 -2.05 -25.20 8.94
CA VAL A 636 -1.63 -24.31 7.86
C VAL A 636 -2.59 -23.11 7.78
N ILE A 637 -2.01 -21.90 7.74
CA ILE A 637 -2.76 -20.65 7.55
C ILE A 637 -3.10 -20.51 6.06
N GLY A 638 -4.39 -20.33 5.75
CA GLY A 638 -4.89 -20.11 4.40
C GLY A 638 -5.00 -18.62 4.04
N GLU A 639 -5.94 -18.30 3.15
CA GLU A 639 -6.16 -16.92 2.68
C GLU A 639 -7.04 -16.06 3.59
N GLU A 640 -7.86 -16.69 4.43
CA GLU A 640 -8.88 -16.06 5.30
C GLU A 640 -8.29 -15.52 6.61
N SER A 641 -9.14 -15.16 7.58
CA SER A 641 -8.72 -14.65 8.89
C SER A 641 -8.47 -15.78 9.91
N TYR A 642 -7.39 -15.66 10.70
CA TYR A 642 -6.93 -16.70 11.63
C TYR A 642 -6.52 -16.15 12.99
N ILE A 643 -6.79 -16.90 14.07
CA ILE A 643 -6.15 -16.72 15.38
C ILE A 643 -5.24 -17.91 15.61
N VAL A 644 -3.94 -17.67 15.78
CA VAL A 644 -2.91 -18.71 15.86
C VAL A 644 -2.27 -18.66 17.23
N MET A 645 -2.52 -19.70 18.03
CA MET A 645 -1.94 -19.91 19.35
C MET A 645 -0.89 -21.00 19.26
N ALA A 646 0.39 -20.62 19.22
CA ALA A 646 1.49 -21.52 18.87
C ALA A 646 2.75 -21.26 19.71
N ASN A 647 3.74 -22.15 19.61
CA ASN A 647 5.02 -21.93 20.27
C ASN A 647 5.90 -20.99 19.45
N PHE A 648 6.91 -20.40 20.09
CA PHE A 648 7.90 -19.57 19.43
C PHE A 648 8.64 -20.39 18.35
N GLY A 649 8.62 -19.90 17.11
CA GLY A 649 9.30 -20.52 15.98
C GLY A 649 8.46 -21.46 15.13
N ASP A 650 7.22 -21.77 15.53
CA ASP A 650 6.29 -22.59 14.74
C ASP A 650 5.86 -21.90 13.43
N TYR A 651 5.87 -20.56 13.41
CA TYR A 651 5.48 -19.74 12.27
C TYR A 651 6.48 -18.62 12.00
N CYS A 652 6.79 -18.38 10.72
CA CYS A 652 7.63 -17.28 10.29
C CYS A 652 6.81 -15.99 10.17
N ILE A 653 6.94 -15.09 11.14
CA ILE A 653 6.17 -13.83 11.15
C ILE A 653 6.44 -12.97 9.92
N ARG A 654 7.65 -13.03 9.34
CA ARG A 654 8.01 -12.24 8.16
C ARG A 654 7.10 -12.49 6.96
N ASP A 655 6.49 -13.67 6.88
CA ASP A 655 5.58 -14.06 5.79
C ASP A 655 4.19 -13.40 5.92
N TYR A 656 3.88 -12.83 7.09
CA TYR A 656 2.58 -12.21 7.41
C TYR A 656 2.71 -10.76 7.89
N ASN A 657 3.86 -10.36 8.41
CA ASN A 657 4.17 -9.00 8.82
C ASN A 657 5.70 -8.77 8.74
N PRO A 658 6.22 -8.30 7.59
CA PRO A 658 7.65 -8.08 7.40
C PRO A 658 8.16 -6.81 8.09
N TYR A 659 7.27 -5.95 8.60
CA TYR A 659 7.61 -4.64 9.17
C TYR A 659 8.02 -4.73 10.64
N ILE A 660 7.57 -5.77 11.34
CA ILE A 660 7.96 -6.01 12.71
C ILE A 660 9.25 -6.83 12.78
N ARG A 661 10.24 -6.33 13.53
CA ARG A 661 11.44 -7.11 13.85
C ARG A 661 11.04 -8.23 14.82
N PHE A 662 11.00 -9.47 14.32
CA PHE A 662 10.67 -10.65 15.11
C PHE A 662 11.70 -11.75 14.87
N TYR A 663 12.52 -12.06 15.88
CA TYR A 663 13.48 -13.17 15.83
C TYR A 663 13.75 -13.72 17.22
N ILE A 664 14.14 -14.99 17.25
CA ILE A 664 14.35 -15.78 18.47
C ILE A 664 15.84 -16.14 18.53
N GLU A 665 16.49 -15.83 19.63
CA GLU A 665 17.91 -16.11 19.85
C GLU A 665 18.13 -16.48 21.33
N ASP A 666 18.83 -17.59 21.57
CA ASP A 666 19.27 -18.03 22.90
C ASP A 666 18.21 -17.98 24.02
N GLY A 667 16.99 -18.47 23.74
CA GLY A 667 15.89 -18.52 24.73
C GLY A 667 15.23 -17.15 25.00
N THR A 668 15.51 -16.16 24.16
CA THR A 668 14.86 -14.85 24.16
C THR A 668 14.18 -14.59 22.83
N VAL A 669 13.14 -13.77 22.85
CA VAL A 669 12.46 -13.27 21.66
C VAL A 669 12.61 -11.75 21.61
N THR A 670 12.99 -11.24 20.45
CA THR A 670 12.99 -9.80 20.15
C THR A 670 11.79 -9.46 19.30
N VAL A 671 11.02 -8.46 19.74
CA VAL A 671 9.80 -7.96 19.11
C VAL A 671 9.91 -6.44 19.02
N GLY A 672 10.12 -5.91 17.82
CA GLY A 672 10.40 -4.49 17.60
C GLY A 672 11.67 -4.04 18.30
N ASN A 673 11.53 -3.21 19.34
CA ASN A 673 12.61 -2.69 20.19
C ASN A 673 12.69 -3.40 21.57
N VAL A 674 11.87 -4.42 21.81
CA VAL A 674 11.77 -5.13 23.09
C VAL A 674 12.35 -6.53 22.97
N THR A 675 13.24 -6.91 23.89
CA THR A 675 13.77 -8.28 24.00
C THR A 675 13.39 -8.87 25.35
N VAL A 676 12.78 -10.05 25.35
CA VAL A 676 12.31 -10.74 26.57
C VAL A 676 12.61 -12.24 26.55
N PRO A 677 12.74 -12.90 27.71
CA PRO A 677 12.83 -14.37 27.79
C PRO A 677 11.53 -15.05 27.33
N THR A 678 11.62 -16.10 26.50
CA THR A 678 10.44 -16.82 25.98
C THR A 678 9.68 -17.55 27.09
N ASP A 679 10.39 -18.05 28.11
CA ASP A 679 9.84 -18.78 29.26
C ASP A 679 8.92 -17.94 30.16
N LYS A 680 8.96 -16.61 30.01
CA LYS A 680 8.19 -15.65 30.82
C LYS A 680 7.26 -14.78 30.00
N ALA A 681 7.22 -14.94 28.68
CA ALA A 681 6.52 -14.04 27.79
C ALA A 681 5.36 -14.73 27.06
N VAL A 682 4.27 -13.99 26.90
CA VAL A 682 3.27 -14.22 25.85
C VAL A 682 3.34 -13.03 24.90
N VAL A 683 3.53 -13.29 23.61
CA VAL A 683 3.68 -12.24 22.59
C VAL A 683 2.51 -12.26 21.63
N LEU A 684 1.92 -11.09 21.42
CA LEU A 684 0.80 -10.83 20.53
C LEU A 684 1.30 -10.10 19.30
N VAL A 685 1.20 -10.72 18.12
CA VAL A 685 1.70 -10.16 16.86
C VAL A 685 0.60 -10.16 15.80
N PRO A 686 0.32 -9.01 15.16
CA PRO A 686 -0.61 -8.93 14.03
C PRO A 686 0.08 -9.35 12.73
N GLY A 687 -0.69 -9.88 11.79
CA GLY A 687 -0.26 -10.23 10.44
C GLY A 687 -1.40 -10.16 9.43
N LYS A 688 -1.05 -10.16 8.15
CA LYS A 688 -1.96 -10.05 7.02
C LYS A 688 -2.00 -11.35 6.23
N THR A 689 -3.20 -11.79 5.87
CA THR A 689 -3.40 -12.85 4.87
C THR A 689 -3.95 -12.21 3.58
N PRO A 690 -3.94 -12.92 2.43
CA PRO A 690 -4.45 -12.40 1.17
C PRO A 690 -5.87 -11.81 1.24
N LYS A 691 -6.79 -12.38 2.03
CA LYS A 691 -8.19 -11.94 2.15
C LYS A 691 -8.59 -11.45 3.54
N GLY A 692 -7.75 -11.66 4.56
CA GLY A 692 -8.09 -11.40 5.95
C GLY A 692 -6.91 -10.90 6.78
N VAL A 693 -6.90 -11.25 8.06
CA VAL A 693 -5.80 -10.97 9.00
C VAL A 693 -5.46 -12.21 9.81
N VAL A 694 -4.22 -12.31 10.28
CA VAL A 694 -3.80 -13.36 11.21
C VAL A 694 -3.34 -12.74 12.51
N PHE A 695 -3.85 -13.24 13.62
CA PHE A 695 -3.45 -12.82 14.96
C PHE A 695 -2.66 -13.92 15.65
N PHE A 696 -1.36 -13.69 15.83
CA PHE A 696 -0.45 -14.64 16.48
C PHE A 696 -0.36 -14.39 17.99
N ILE A 697 -0.43 -15.47 18.75
CA ILE A 697 -0.24 -15.53 20.19
C ILE A 697 0.84 -16.59 20.43
N PHE A 698 2.08 -16.12 20.62
CA PHE A 698 3.21 -16.99 20.91
C PHE A 698 3.41 -17.14 22.41
N TYR A 699 3.56 -18.37 22.86
CA TYR A 699 3.80 -18.70 24.26
C TYR A 699 4.52 -20.05 24.38
N GLU A 700 5.37 -20.17 25.40
CA GLU A 700 5.86 -21.48 25.86
C GLU A 700 4.79 -22.18 26.71
N PRO A 701 4.77 -23.53 26.80
CA PRO A 701 3.72 -24.30 27.49
C PRO A 701 3.44 -23.86 28.94
N GLU A 702 4.45 -23.34 29.64
CA GLU A 702 4.32 -22.82 31.02
C GLU A 702 3.51 -21.52 31.15
N ASN A 703 3.24 -20.85 30.03
CA ASN A 703 2.45 -19.62 29.94
C ASN A 703 1.08 -19.82 29.26
N VAL A 704 0.65 -21.06 29.04
CA VAL A 704 -0.65 -21.39 28.39
C VAL A 704 -1.85 -20.75 29.08
N GLU A 705 -1.84 -20.67 30.42
CA GLU A 705 -2.91 -20.04 31.19
C GLU A 705 -3.01 -18.53 30.92
N ILE A 706 -1.87 -17.86 30.73
CA ILE A 706 -1.84 -16.42 30.38
C ILE A 706 -2.40 -16.23 28.97
N ALA A 707 -1.99 -17.08 28.02
CA ALA A 707 -2.49 -17.04 26.65
C ALA A 707 -4.01 -17.29 26.57
N LYS A 708 -4.57 -18.17 27.43
CA LYS A 708 -6.00 -18.40 27.57
C LYS A 708 -6.73 -17.22 28.21
N GLU A 709 -6.16 -16.63 29.27
CA GLU A 709 -6.76 -15.50 29.99
C GLU A 709 -6.93 -14.25 29.10
N ILE A 710 -6.10 -14.06 28.07
CA ILE A 710 -6.22 -12.96 27.09
C ILE A 710 -7.61 -12.93 26.45
N PHE A 711 -8.16 -14.10 26.13
CA PHE A 711 -9.47 -14.24 25.49
C PHE A 711 -10.61 -14.34 26.50
N THR A 712 -10.42 -15.08 27.60
CA THR A 712 -11.51 -15.33 28.57
C THR A 712 -11.80 -14.15 29.51
N THR A 713 -10.88 -13.18 29.62
CA THR A 713 -11.04 -12.03 30.52
C THR A 713 -11.47 -10.74 29.80
N GLY A 714 -11.66 -10.78 28.48
CA GLY A 714 -11.98 -9.59 27.67
C GLY A 714 -10.78 -8.66 27.42
N PHE A 715 -9.56 -9.03 27.86
CA PHE A 715 -8.33 -8.28 27.60
C PHE A 715 -8.10 -8.02 26.11
N ILE A 716 -8.56 -8.94 25.26
CA ILE A 716 -8.53 -8.85 23.80
C ILE A 716 -9.08 -7.52 23.23
N ARG A 717 -10.01 -6.84 23.91
CA ARG A 717 -10.53 -5.51 23.50
C ARG A 717 -9.54 -4.35 23.68
N TYR A 718 -8.43 -4.60 24.35
CA TYR A 718 -7.46 -3.57 24.74
C TYR A 718 -6.10 -3.75 24.05
N ILE A 719 -6.02 -4.66 23.07
CA ILE A 719 -4.82 -4.87 22.25
C ILE A 719 -4.53 -3.63 21.41
N ARG A 720 -3.26 -3.25 21.29
CA ARG A 720 -2.84 -2.00 20.61
C ARG A 720 -1.36 -2.01 20.25
N GLY A 721 -0.97 -1.15 19.31
CA GLY A 721 0.41 -1.00 18.84
C GLY A 721 0.80 -2.00 17.75
N GLU A 722 2.07 -1.99 17.37
CA GLU A 722 2.65 -2.90 16.36
C GLU A 722 2.71 -4.35 16.86
N ALA A 723 2.89 -4.54 18.17
CA ALA A 723 2.75 -5.81 18.88
C ALA A 723 2.60 -5.57 20.39
N MET A 724 2.29 -6.62 21.15
CA MET A 724 2.28 -6.56 22.60
C MET A 724 3.03 -7.73 23.23
N VAL A 725 3.69 -7.47 24.34
CA VAL A 725 4.39 -8.47 25.14
C VAL A 725 3.82 -8.46 26.55
N LEU A 726 3.32 -9.62 26.99
CA LEU A 726 2.88 -9.86 28.36
C LEU A 726 3.99 -10.62 29.08
N LEU A 727 4.70 -9.93 29.96
CA LEU A 727 5.87 -10.46 30.67
C LEU A 727 5.52 -10.83 32.12
N ARG A 728 5.83 -12.05 32.53
CA ARG A 728 5.63 -12.55 33.89
C ARG A 728 6.82 -12.19 34.79
N GLU A 729 6.60 -11.29 35.75
CA GLU A 729 7.60 -10.86 36.73
C GLU A 729 7.02 -10.88 38.16
N ASN A 730 7.70 -11.56 39.09
CA ASN A 730 7.38 -11.55 40.52
C ASN A 730 5.91 -11.84 40.86
N GLY A 731 5.26 -12.74 40.11
CA GLY A 731 3.85 -13.11 40.30
C GLY A 731 2.82 -12.10 39.76
N LYS A 732 3.28 -11.10 38.99
CA LYS A 732 2.45 -10.15 38.24
C LYS A 732 2.73 -10.29 36.73
N VAL A 733 1.80 -9.80 35.90
CA VAL A 733 1.98 -9.70 34.45
C VAL A 733 2.15 -8.22 34.12
N ARG A 734 3.26 -7.86 33.49
CA ARG A 734 3.54 -6.54 32.96
C ARG A 734 3.22 -6.54 31.48
N VAL A 735 2.44 -5.58 31.02
CA VAL A 735 2.11 -5.40 29.60
C VAL A 735 3.06 -4.37 29.01
N ILE A 736 3.66 -4.71 27.87
CA ILE A 736 4.55 -3.83 27.11
C ILE A 736 3.93 -3.70 25.72
N VAL A 737 3.64 -2.47 25.31
CA VAL A 737 3.19 -2.15 23.94
C VAL A 737 4.44 -1.87 23.11
N VAL A 738 4.56 -2.55 21.98
CA VAL A 738 5.63 -2.37 20.99
C VAL A 738 5.12 -1.37 19.96
N GLY A 739 5.90 -0.32 19.71
CA GLY A 739 5.59 0.76 18.78
C GLY A 739 6.85 1.47 18.34
#